data_AF-A0A672LKJ0-F1
#
_entry.id   AF-A0A672LKJ0-F1
#
_cell.length_a   1.000
_cell.length_b   1.000
_cell.length_c   1.000
_cell.angle_alpha   90.00
_cell.angle_beta   90.00
_cell.angle_gamma   90.00
#
_symmetry.space_group_name_H-M   'P 1'
#
loop_
_entity.id
_entity.type
_entity.pdbx_description
1 polymer ?
#
loop_
_entity_poly.entity_id
_entity_poly.type
_entity_poly.pdbx_seq_one_letter_code
_entity_poly.pdbx_strand_id
1 'polypeptide(L)'
;IVAGDDCVYLYQPDERGPCFAFDGHKLLTHWHRGYLLQLTHNNKSPSNRQTSPSEKHILNIYDLDNKFIAYSAAFDDVIDVLAEWGSFYVLTRDRTLYMLQEKDTQTKLEMLFKKNLFVMAINLAKSQHLDNDGLSEIFRQYGDHLYVKGDHDGAIQQYIRTIGKLEPSYVIRKFLDAQRIHNLTAYLQALHRQSLANADHTTLLLNCYTKLKDSSKLEEFIKSNESEVHFDVEIAIKVLRQAGYHSHAVFLAERHMHHEWYLKIQLEDLKNYQEALRYIGRLPFDQAESNMKRYGKILMHHVPESSTILLKRLCTDYHPNKDSADRDSLDRPAENKANPEEFIPVFANNPRELRAFLEHMIEVDPFSPEGVYDTLLELRLQDWAHEQDPGKKVLQEAALSLLRSDNTVFDKALVLCQMHNFKEGVLYLYEKGKLYQQIMHYHMQNEEYGKVVEACKRYGDSEVCLWEQALGYFARKEENCKAYISEVLQHIDENNLMPPLLVVQTLAHNSTASLSVIKDYLINKLERETQQIEEDERKIRQYREETAHLRAEIQELKTCAKIFQKTKCSMCNSPLELPSVHFLCGHSFHQHIWHFKSVAEGQKSDTPLLHGLFSYILFCILDCVNSSYVYV
;
A
#
# COMPACT_ATOMS: atom_id res chain seq x y z
N ILE A 1 -35.01 77.70 -27.29
CA ILE A 1 -35.46 77.65 -25.88
C ILE A 1 -36.30 78.87 -25.63
N VAL A 2 -37.43 78.72 -24.94
CA VAL A 2 -38.30 79.85 -24.59
C VAL A 2 -38.41 79.91 -23.07
N ALA A 3 -37.96 81.01 -22.48
CA ALA A 3 -38.08 81.26 -21.05
C ALA A 3 -39.33 82.11 -20.78
N GLY A 4 -40.25 81.59 -19.97
CA GLY A 4 -41.28 82.39 -19.31
C GLY A 4 -40.93 82.61 -17.84
N ASP A 5 -41.68 83.47 -17.15
CA ASP A 5 -41.38 83.85 -15.77
C ASP A 5 -41.26 82.63 -14.85
N ASP A 6 -42.18 81.66 -14.94
CA ASP A 6 -42.19 80.49 -14.07
C ASP A 6 -41.42 79.27 -14.64
N CYS A 7 -41.34 79.13 -15.96
CA CYS A 7 -40.83 77.91 -16.61
C CYS A 7 -39.90 78.19 -17.78
N VAL A 8 -38.89 77.33 -17.98
CA VAL A 8 -38.08 77.28 -19.21
C VAL A 8 -38.53 76.09 -20.04
N TYR A 9 -38.92 76.35 -21.29
CA TYR A 9 -39.37 75.34 -22.25
C TYR A 9 -38.29 75.04 -23.27
N LEU A 10 -37.89 73.76 -23.34
CA LEU A 10 -37.07 73.23 -24.41
C LEU A 10 -37.99 72.79 -25.55
N TYR A 11 -37.73 73.24 -26.78
CA TYR A 11 -38.46 72.82 -27.97
C TYR A 11 -37.52 72.07 -28.89
N GLN A 12 -37.95 70.91 -29.37
CA GLN A 12 -37.33 70.23 -30.50
C GLN A 12 -38.11 70.61 -31.79
N PRO A 13 -37.54 70.40 -32.99
CA PRO A 13 -38.18 70.81 -34.24
C PRO A 13 -39.59 70.21 -34.43
N ASP A 14 -39.83 69.01 -33.90
CA ASP A 14 -41.07 68.25 -34.10
C ASP A 14 -41.99 68.22 -32.86
N GLU A 15 -41.46 68.44 -31.65
CA GLU A 15 -42.23 68.30 -30.39
C GLU A 15 -41.83 69.31 -29.30
N ARG A 16 -42.77 69.56 -28.38
CA ARG A 16 -42.49 70.29 -27.13
C ARG A 16 -41.70 69.37 -26.19
N GLY A 17 -40.46 69.74 -25.92
CA GLY A 17 -39.58 69.04 -24.99
C GLY A 17 -39.91 69.30 -23.51
N PRO A 18 -39.09 68.79 -22.58
CA PRO A 18 -39.34 68.89 -21.15
C PRO A 18 -39.36 70.35 -20.66
N CYS A 19 -40.24 70.64 -19.70
CA CYS A 19 -40.31 71.92 -19.01
C CYS A 19 -39.62 71.85 -17.65
N PHE A 20 -38.86 72.90 -17.31
CA PHE A 20 -38.21 73.04 -16.02
C PHE A 20 -38.75 74.29 -15.33
N ALA A 21 -39.28 74.11 -14.12
CA ALA A 21 -39.77 75.20 -13.28
C ALA A 21 -38.57 75.85 -12.56
N PHE A 22 -38.44 77.17 -12.69
CA PHE A 22 -37.38 77.94 -12.04
C PHE A 22 -37.98 79.24 -11.50
N ASP A 23 -37.73 79.51 -10.22
CA ASP A 23 -38.22 80.71 -9.55
C ASP A 23 -37.40 81.95 -9.91
N GLY A 24 -38.09 83.09 -10.08
CA GLY A 24 -37.50 84.42 -10.24
C GLY A 24 -37.66 85.03 -11.63
N HIS A 25 -37.74 86.36 -11.70
CA HIS A 25 -37.91 87.08 -12.96
C HIS A 25 -36.64 86.95 -13.81
N LYS A 26 -36.79 86.32 -14.99
CA LYS A 26 -35.68 85.95 -15.88
C LYS A 26 -35.36 87.11 -16.80
N LEU A 27 -34.14 87.63 -16.72
CA LEU A 27 -33.67 88.71 -17.58
C LEU A 27 -33.03 88.16 -18.86
N LEU A 28 -32.24 87.11 -18.69
CA LEU A 28 -31.54 86.46 -19.79
C LEU A 28 -31.51 84.95 -19.54
N THR A 29 -31.72 84.18 -20.61
CA THR A 29 -31.58 82.74 -20.59
C THR A 29 -30.78 82.31 -21.80
N HIS A 30 -29.69 81.59 -21.56
CA HIS A 30 -28.80 81.11 -22.61
C HIS A 30 -28.53 79.63 -22.44
N TRP A 31 -28.37 78.91 -23.55
CA TRP A 31 -28.05 77.49 -23.54
C TRP A 31 -26.80 77.23 -24.34
N HIS A 32 -25.83 76.63 -23.68
CA HIS A 32 -24.54 76.37 -24.27
C HIS A 32 -23.96 75.09 -23.69
N ARG A 33 -23.55 74.16 -24.57
CA ARG A 33 -22.84 72.91 -24.21
C ARG A 33 -23.49 72.10 -23.06
N GLY A 34 -24.82 72.01 -23.04
CA GLY A 34 -25.57 71.24 -22.03
C GLY A 34 -25.86 71.98 -20.72
N TYR A 35 -25.35 73.22 -20.56
CA TYR A 35 -25.67 74.07 -19.43
C TYR A 35 -26.77 75.09 -19.78
N LEU A 36 -27.71 75.25 -18.85
CA LEU A 36 -28.71 76.31 -18.88
C LEU A 36 -28.23 77.47 -17.99
N LEU A 37 -27.94 78.62 -18.61
CA LEU A 37 -27.64 79.85 -17.90
C LEU A 37 -28.91 80.64 -17.70
N GLN A 38 -29.13 81.08 -16.48
CA GLN A 38 -30.26 81.90 -16.10
C GLN A 38 -29.77 83.08 -15.28
N LEU A 39 -30.02 84.29 -15.81
CA LEU A 39 -29.83 85.53 -15.08
C LEU A 39 -31.17 85.95 -14.49
N THR A 40 -31.24 86.03 -13.16
CA THR A 40 -32.44 86.44 -12.42
C THR A 40 -32.23 87.75 -11.70
N HIS A 41 -33.26 88.58 -11.64
CA HIS A 41 -33.24 89.76 -10.78
C HIS A 41 -33.37 89.33 -9.31
N ASN A 42 -32.47 89.79 -8.44
CA ASN A 42 -32.59 89.53 -7.02
C ASN A 42 -33.59 90.51 -6.39
N ASN A 43 -34.88 90.15 -6.35
CA ASN A 43 -35.89 90.98 -5.68
C ASN A 43 -35.86 90.87 -4.14
N LYS A 44 -34.82 90.28 -3.54
CA LYS A 44 -34.62 90.28 -2.09
C LYS A 44 -33.68 91.41 -1.67
N SER A 45 -34.13 92.65 -1.80
CA SER A 45 -33.67 93.75 -0.95
C SER A 45 -34.84 94.22 -0.09
N PRO A 46 -34.75 94.16 1.26
CA PRO A 46 -35.77 94.76 2.11
C PRO A 46 -35.71 96.28 1.93
N SER A 47 -36.88 96.89 1.86
CA SER A 47 -37.08 98.34 1.81
C SER A 47 -36.15 99.08 2.79
N ASN A 48 -35.15 99.80 2.27
CA ASN A 48 -34.75 101.05 2.89
C ASN A 48 -34.04 101.98 1.90
N ARG A 49 -34.39 103.26 2.05
CA ARG A 49 -34.13 104.36 1.12
C ARG A 49 -32.66 104.78 1.05
N GLN A 50 -32.32 105.38 -0.09
CA GLN A 50 -31.17 106.27 -0.36
C GLN A 50 -29.81 105.59 -0.53
N THR A 51 -29.58 105.09 -1.74
CA THR A 51 -28.43 105.37 -2.63
C THR A 51 -28.73 104.61 -3.94
N SER A 52 -28.17 105.03 -5.08
CA SER A 52 -28.42 104.46 -6.42
C SER A 52 -28.63 102.93 -6.38
N PRO A 53 -29.75 102.39 -6.90
CA PRO A 53 -29.96 100.95 -6.89
C PRO A 53 -28.99 100.35 -7.91
N SER A 54 -27.86 99.81 -7.47
CA SER A 54 -27.17 98.81 -8.28
C SER A 54 -28.05 97.58 -8.27
N GLU A 55 -28.63 97.27 -9.43
CA GLU A 55 -29.46 96.09 -9.60
C GLU A 55 -28.55 94.86 -9.43
N LYS A 56 -28.83 94.05 -8.41
CA LYS A 56 -28.09 92.82 -8.18
C LYS A 56 -28.73 91.70 -8.98
N HIS A 57 -27.97 91.15 -9.92
CA HIS A 57 -28.40 90.01 -10.72
C HIS A 57 -27.73 88.74 -10.20
N ILE A 58 -28.50 87.67 -10.05
CA ILE A 58 -27.97 86.35 -9.70
C ILE A 58 -27.84 85.55 -11.00
N LEU A 59 -26.62 85.15 -11.31
CA LEU A 59 -26.32 84.23 -12.39
C LEU A 59 -26.28 82.81 -11.85
N ASN A 60 -27.23 81.98 -12.29
CA ASN A 60 -27.26 80.56 -12.03
C ASN A 60 -26.93 79.79 -13.31
N ILE A 61 -26.02 78.82 -13.20
CA ILE A 61 -25.68 77.89 -14.27
C ILE A 61 -26.15 76.51 -13.81
N TYR A 62 -27.11 75.94 -14.54
CA TYR A 62 -27.71 74.64 -14.24
C TYR A 62 -27.18 73.57 -15.20
N ASP A 63 -26.83 72.43 -14.64
CA ASP A 63 -26.67 71.18 -15.38
C ASP A 63 -27.97 70.37 -15.21
N LEU A 64 -28.75 70.30 -16.29
CA LEU A 64 -30.06 69.64 -16.27
C LEU A 64 -29.94 68.10 -16.32
N ASP A 65 -28.87 67.59 -16.93
CA ASP A 65 -28.64 66.15 -17.08
C ASP A 65 -28.25 65.54 -15.72
N ASN A 66 -27.38 66.22 -14.99
CA ASN A 66 -26.93 65.79 -13.66
C ASN A 66 -27.77 66.39 -12.50
N LYS A 67 -28.78 67.22 -12.81
CA LYS A 67 -29.73 67.84 -11.88
C LYS A 67 -29.06 68.61 -10.73
N PHE A 68 -28.02 69.39 -11.01
CA PHE A 68 -27.36 70.22 -10.00
C PHE A 68 -27.03 71.63 -10.51
N ILE A 69 -26.82 72.55 -9.56
CA ILE A 69 -26.41 73.93 -9.84
C ILE A 69 -24.89 73.94 -9.95
N ALA A 70 -24.38 74.11 -11.17
CA ALA A 70 -22.95 74.13 -11.45
C ALA A 70 -22.26 75.39 -10.91
N TYR A 71 -22.93 76.53 -10.97
CA TYR A 71 -22.43 77.80 -10.45
C TYR A 71 -23.58 78.74 -10.09
N SER A 72 -23.40 79.50 -9.00
CA SER A 72 -24.34 80.54 -8.55
C SER A 72 -23.54 81.68 -7.95
N ALA A 73 -23.63 82.87 -8.52
CA ALA A 73 -23.01 84.08 -7.98
C ALA A 73 -23.87 85.32 -8.24
N ALA A 74 -23.72 86.32 -7.37
CA ALA A 74 -24.34 87.63 -7.53
C ALA A 74 -23.36 88.58 -8.21
N PHE A 75 -23.84 89.30 -9.21
CA PHE A 75 -23.12 90.34 -9.94
C PHE A 75 -23.93 91.65 -9.89
N ASP A 76 -23.24 92.78 -9.92
CA ASP A 76 -23.86 94.10 -9.98
C ASP A 76 -24.03 94.52 -11.46
N ASP A 77 -25.23 94.98 -11.84
CA ASP A 77 -25.60 95.54 -13.16
C ASP A 77 -24.98 94.78 -14.37
N VAL A 78 -25.48 93.57 -14.65
CA VAL A 78 -25.01 92.73 -15.77
C VAL A 78 -25.67 93.20 -17.06
N ILE A 79 -24.86 93.61 -18.03
CA ILE A 79 -25.32 94.05 -19.36
C ILE A 79 -25.64 92.83 -20.22
N ASP A 80 -24.70 91.88 -20.31
CA ASP A 80 -24.85 90.71 -21.15
C ASP A 80 -23.96 89.55 -20.67
N VAL A 81 -24.35 88.33 -21.06
CA VAL A 81 -23.60 87.09 -20.79
C VAL A 81 -23.31 86.40 -22.13
N LEU A 82 -22.05 86.42 -22.53
CA LEU A 82 -21.59 85.85 -23.79
C LEU A 82 -21.01 84.45 -23.57
N ALA A 83 -21.39 83.49 -24.41
CA ALA A 83 -20.86 82.13 -24.39
C ALA A 83 -20.00 81.88 -25.63
N GLU A 84 -18.77 82.41 -25.60
CA GLU A 84 -17.82 82.32 -26.71
C GLU A 84 -16.55 81.57 -26.29
N TRP A 85 -15.89 80.92 -27.26
CA TRP A 85 -14.63 80.19 -27.04
C TRP A 85 -14.64 79.13 -25.91
N GLY A 86 -15.83 78.60 -25.60
CA GLY A 86 -15.98 77.57 -24.57
C GLY A 86 -15.87 78.07 -23.13
N SER A 87 -16.02 79.37 -22.90
CA SER A 87 -16.14 79.99 -21.57
C SER A 87 -17.33 80.94 -21.53
N PHE A 88 -17.81 81.27 -20.33
CA PHE A 88 -18.84 82.30 -20.16
C PHE A 88 -18.22 83.62 -19.75
N TYR A 89 -18.55 84.68 -20.46
CA TYR A 89 -18.10 86.03 -20.17
C TYR A 89 -19.27 86.86 -19.67
N VAL A 90 -19.18 87.34 -18.43
CA VAL A 90 -20.19 88.22 -17.83
C VAL A 90 -19.70 89.65 -17.92
N LEU A 91 -20.41 90.49 -18.68
CA LEU A 91 -20.10 91.91 -18.83
C LEU A 91 -20.95 92.73 -17.86
N THR A 92 -20.31 93.46 -16.95
CA THR A 92 -21.00 94.40 -16.06
C THR A 92 -20.94 95.82 -16.58
N ARG A 93 -21.81 96.68 -16.06
CA ARG A 93 -21.85 98.11 -16.38
C ARG A 93 -20.60 98.87 -15.92
N ASP A 94 -19.87 98.32 -14.96
CA ASP A 94 -18.60 98.84 -14.46
C ASP A 94 -17.42 98.58 -15.42
N ARG A 95 -17.69 98.10 -16.65
CA ARG A 95 -16.70 97.74 -17.67
C ARG A 95 -15.75 96.62 -17.23
N THR A 96 -16.15 95.82 -16.24
CA THR A 96 -15.42 94.62 -15.83
C THR A 96 -15.99 93.41 -16.55
N LEU A 97 -15.08 92.57 -17.07
CA LEU A 97 -15.43 91.33 -17.75
C LEU A 97 -15.00 90.16 -16.87
N TYR A 98 -15.95 89.37 -16.40
CA TYR A 98 -15.65 88.14 -15.65
C TYR A 98 -15.63 86.96 -16.61
N MET A 99 -14.55 86.18 -16.59
CA MET A 99 -14.45 84.93 -17.33
C MET A 99 -14.73 83.75 -16.40
N LEU A 100 -15.79 83.00 -16.69
CA LEU A 100 -16.13 81.75 -16.04
C LEU A 100 -15.66 80.60 -16.93
N GLN A 101 -14.63 79.91 -16.47
CA GLN A 101 -14.05 78.76 -17.15
C GLN A 101 -14.53 77.47 -16.48
N GLU A 102 -14.96 76.52 -17.31
CA GLU A 102 -15.30 75.18 -16.85
C GLU A 102 -14.05 74.46 -16.34
N LYS A 103 -14.12 73.92 -15.12
CA LYS A 103 -13.04 73.10 -14.55
C LYS A 103 -12.98 71.74 -15.22
N ASP A 104 -11.80 71.15 -15.23
CA ASP A 104 -11.59 69.78 -15.66
C ASP A 104 -12.36 68.78 -14.78
N THR A 105 -12.64 67.61 -15.35
CA THR A 105 -13.41 66.54 -14.71
C THR A 105 -12.78 66.03 -13.42
N GLN A 106 -11.45 65.94 -13.35
CA GLN A 106 -10.76 65.45 -12.16
C GLN A 106 -10.95 66.41 -10.99
N THR A 107 -10.75 67.72 -11.21
CA THR A 107 -11.01 68.75 -10.19
C THR A 107 -12.49 68.77 -9.78
N LYS A 108 -13.43 68.56 -10.70
CA LYS A 108 -14.86 68.45 -10.36
C LYS A 108 -15.13 67.27 -9.42
N LEU A 109 -14.58 66.09 -9.72
CA LEU A 109 -14.72 64.91 -8.88
C LEU A 109 -14.09 65.12 -7.50
N GLU A 110 -12.89 65.69 -7.41
CA GLU A 110 -12.25 66.02 -6.14
C GLU A 110 -13.07 66.99 -5.29
N MET A 111 -13.69 68.00 -5.92
CA MET A 111 -14.58 68.93 -5.23
C MET A 111 -15.84 68.22 -4.70
N LEU A 112 -16.39 67.27 -5.46
CA LEU A 112 -17.54 66.47 -5.04
C LEU A 112 -17.17 65.50 -3.90
N PHE A 113 -15.99 64.90 -3.94
CA PHE A 113 -15.47 64.05 -2.86
C PHE A 113 -15.28 64.84 -1.57
N LYS A 114 -14.70 66.05 -1.64
CA LYS A 114 -14.56 66.94 -0.47
C LYS A 114 -15.91 67.35 0.14
N LYS A 115 -16.96 67.43 -0.68
CA LYS A 115 -18.33 67.75 -0.25
C LYS A 115 -19.16 66.51 0.10
N ASN A 116 -18.59 65.31 0.03
CA ASN A 116 -19.26 64.02 0.25
C ASN A 116 -20.46 63.73 -0.68
N LEU A 117 -20.50 64.34 -1.87
CA LEU A 117 -21.60 64.18 -2.85
C LEU A 117 -21.32 63.04 -3.85
N PHE A 118 -21.13 61.83 -3.33
CA PHE A 118 -20.72 60.67 -4.13
C PHE A 118 -21.74 60.22 -5.18
N VAL A 119 -23.04 60.33 -4.90
CA VAL A 119 -24.09 59.98 -5.89
C VAL A 119 -24.02 60.89 -7.12
N MET A 120 -23.72 62.17 -6.91
CA MET A 120 -23.52 63.14 -7.97
C MET A 120 -22.22 62.88 -8.73
N ALA A 121 -21.15 62.48 -8.03
CA ALA A 121 -19.91 62.06 -8.66
C ALA A 121 -20.09 60.83 -9.56
N ILE A 122 -20.92 59.86 -9.15
CA ILE A 122 -21.25 58.69 -9.97
C ILE A 122 -22.05 59.09 -11.21
N ASN A 123 -23.03 59.99 -11.08
CA ASN A 123 -23.81 60.46 -12.22
C ASN A 123 -22.95 61.25 -13.21
N LEU A 124 -22.10 62.15 -12.71
CA LEU A 124 -21.13 62.90 -13.50
C LEU A 124 -20.15 61.97 -14.24
N ALA A 125 -19.69 60.92 -13.56
CA ALA A 125 -18.79 59.95 -14.17
C ALA A 125 -19.47 59.12 -15.27
N LYS A 126 -20.74 58.75 -15.07
CA LYS A 126 -21.55 58.07 -16.09
C LYS A 126 -21.87 58.99 -17.28
N SER A 127 -22.22 60.25 -17.03
CA SER A 127 -22.57 61.21 -18.08
C SER A 127 -21.37 61.57 -18.96
N GLN A 128 -20.16 61.50 -18.41
CA GLN A 128 -18.91 61.79 -19.13
C GLN A 128 -18.22 60.53 -19.67
N HIS A 129 -18.88 59.36 -19.65
CA HIS A 129 -18.35 58.09 -20.13
C HIS A 129 -16.94 57.76 -19.59
N LEU A 130 -16.69 58.04 -18.31
CA LEU A 130 -15.45 57.62 -17.67
C LEU A 130 -15.32 56.09 -17.72
N ASP A 131 -14.09 55.63 -17.95
CA ASP A 131 -13.77 54.20 -17.97
C ASP A 131 -14.24 53.52 -16.67
N ASN A 132 -14.56 52.23 -16.78
CA ASN A 132 -14.95 51.40 -15.65
C ASN A 132 -13.93 51.46 -14.48
N ASP A 133 -12.67 51.76 -14.76
CA ASP A 133 -11.61 51.95 -13.78
C ASP A 133 -11.84 53.21 -12.92
N GLY A 134 -12.16 54.35 -13.53
CA GLY A 134 -12.49 55.59 -12.82
C GLY A 134 -13.78 55.46 -12.00
N LEU A 135 -14.77 54.71 -12.51
CA LEU A 135 -15.99 54.40 -11.77
C LEU A 135 -15.72 53.50 -10.55
N SER A 136 -14.85 52.49 -10.68
CA SER A 136 -14.50 51.60 -9.57
C SER A 136 -13.84 52.36 -8.41
N GLU A 137 -13.02 53.36 -8.71
CA GLU A 137 -12.37 54.22 -7.71
C GLU A 137 -13.39 55.12 -6.99
N ILE A 138 -14.37 55.68 -7.71
CA ILE A 138 -15.48 56.42 -7.09
C ILE A 138 -16.27 55.52 -6.13
N PHE A 139 -16.59 54.30 -6.53
CA PHE A 139 -17.30 53.34 -5.68
C PHE A 139 -16.46 52.91 -4.46
N ARG A 140 -15.14 52.76 -4.61
CA ARG A 140 -14.22 52.49 -3.49
C ARG A 140 -14.24 53.62 -2.47
N GLN A 141 -14.07 54.86 -2.91
CA GLN A 141 -14.08 56.03 -2.02
C GLN A 141 -15.45 56.24 -1.37
N TYR A 142 -16.54 55.98 -2.10
CA TYR A 142 -17.89 56.04 -1.55
C TYR A 142 -18.11 54.95 -0.48
N GLY A 143 -17.68 53.72 -0.74
CA GLY A 143 -17.70 52.63 0.23
C GLY A 143 -16.88 52.94 1.50
N ASP A 144 -15.70 53.53 1.33
CA ASP A 144 -14.83 53.93 2.45
C ASP A 144 -15.50 55.01 3.33
N HIS A 145 -16.14 56.00 2.72
CA HIS A 145 -16.88 57.02 3.46
C HIS A 145 -18.09 56.44 4.21
N LEU A 146 -18.87 55.57 3.56
CA LEU A 146 -20.00 54.88 4.21
C LEU A 146 -19.52 53.98 5.36
N TYR A 147 -18.38 53.31 5.19
CA TYR A 147 -17.78 52.48 6.23
C TYR A 147 -17.39 53.29 7.46
N VAL A 148 -16.78 54.47 7.28
CA VAL A 148 -16.44 55.39 8.39
C VAL A 148 -17.70 55.95 9.05
N LYS A 149 -18.78 56.17 8.28
CA LYS A 149 -20.07 56.63 8.79
C LYS A 149 -20.81 55.57 9.62
N GLY A 150 -20.41 54.30 9.53
CA GLY A 150 -21.04 53.17 10.23
C GLY A 150 -22.15 52.47 9.43
N ASP A 151 -22.42 52.90 8.20
CA ASP A 151 -23.36 52.24 7.30
C ASP A 151 -22.63 51.13 6.52
N HIS A 152 -22.47 49.99 7.18
CA HIS A 152 -21.68 48.86 6.67
C HIS A 152 -22.41 48.10 5.56
N ASP A 153 -23.73 48.05 5.59
CA ASP A 153 -24.55 47.37 4.59
C ASP A 153 -24.59 48.18 3.29
N GLY A 154 -24.70 49.50 3.40
CA GLY A 154 -24.52 50.40 2.26
C GLY A 154 -23.11 50.30 1.67
N ALA A 155 -22.08 50.27 2.52
CA ALA A 155 -20.69 50.17 2.09
C ALA A 155 -20.40 48.88 1.31
N ILE A 156 -20.88 47.72 1.79
CA ILE A 156 -20.61 46.44 1.12
C ILE A 156 -21.27 46.34 -0.26
N GLN A 157 -22.47 46.91 -0.43
CA GLN A 157 -23.12 46.99 -1.74
C GLN A 157 -22.30 47.80 -2.74
N GLN A 158 -21.58 48.84 -2.31
CA GLN A 158 -20.68 49.58 -3.19
C GLN A 158 -19.42 48.79 -3.49
N TYR A 159 -18.82 48.10 -2.51
CA TYR A 159 -17.67 47.24 -2.76
C TYR A 159 -17.99 46.08 -3.71
N ILE A 160 -19.20 45.51 -3.65
CA ILE A 160 -19.65 44.48 -4.60
C ILE A 160 -19.62 44.98 -6.05
N ARG A 161 -19.87 46.27 -6.29
CA ARG A 161 -19.79 46.88 -7.62
C ARG A 161 -18.35 47.11 -8.10
N THR A 162 -17.37 47.02 -7.20
CA THR A 162 -15.93 47.16 -7.52
C THR A 162 -15.24 45.82 -7.79
N ILE A 163 -15.98 44.70 -7.73
CA ILE A 163 -15.43 43.36 -7.98
C ILE A 163 -14.86 43.29 -9.41
N GLY A 164 -13.66 42.71 -9.55
CA GLY A 164 -12.93 42.58 -10.81
C GLY A 164 -11.86 43.64 -11.04
N LYS A 165 -11.86 44.74 -10.27
CA LYS A 165 -10.83 45.80 -10.34
C LYS A 165 -10.17 46.06 -9.00
N LEU A 166 -10.94 46.04 -7.90
CA LEU A 166 -10.40 46.15 -6.56
C LEU A 166 -9.95 44.78 -6.03
N GLU A 167 -8.80 44.73 -5.36
CA GLU A 167 -8.33 43.51 -4.70
C GLU A 167 -9.28 43.08 -3.56
N PRO A 168 -9.81 41.84 -3.56
CA PRO A 168 -10.70 41.35 -2.51
C PRO A 168 -10.11 41.42 -1.10
N SER A 169 -8.78 41.27 -0.96
CA SER A 169 -8.04 41.38 0.30
C SER A 169 -8.27 42.70 1.02
N TYR A 170 -8.47 43.81 0.28
CA TYR A 170 -8.76 45.12 0.85
C TYR A 170 -10.07 45.12 1.64
N VAL A 171 -11.12 44.55 1.05
CA VAL A 171 -12.46 44.47 1.64
C VAL A 171 -12.45 43.43 2.77
N ILE A 172 -11.87 42.26 2.54
CA ILE A 172 -11.83 41.18 3.55
C ILE A 172 -11.16 41.66 4.84
N ARG A 173 -10.03 42.38 4.74
CA ARG A 173 -9.33 42.93 5.92
C ARG A 173 -10.18 43.92 6.71
N LYS A 174 -11.05 44.70 6.04
CA LYS A 174 -11.96 45.64 6.72
C LYS A 174 -13.13 44.94 7.41
N PHE A 175 -13.62 43.84 6.86
CA PHE A 175 -14.84 43.16 7.35
C PHE A 175 -14.59 41.84 8.10
N LEU A 176 -13.35 41.57 8.52
CA LEU A 176 -12.98 40.33 9.24
C LEU A 176 -13.53 40.25 10.69
N ASP A 177 -14.12 41.33 11.19
CA ASP A 177 -14.73 41.38 12.52
C ASP A 177 -15.92 40.40 12.64
N ALA A 178 -15.97 39.65 13.74
CA ALA A 178 -16.98 38.63 14.01
C ALA A 178 -18.41 39.19 14.05
N GLN A 179 -18.58 40.48 14.36
CA GLN A 179 -19.90 41.13 14.34
C GLN A 179 -20.44 41.35 12.91
N ARG A 180 -19.59 41.26 11.89
CA ARG A 180 -19.90 41.69 10.50
C ARG A 180 -19.81 40.54 9.50
N ILE A 181 -19.84 39.29 9.97
CA ILE A 181 -19.72 38.09 9.14
C ILE A 181 -20.79 38.06 8.05
N HIS A 182 -22.00 38.58 8.30
CA HIS A 182 -23.07 38.67 7.29
C HIS A 182 -22.67 39.50 6.06
N ASN A 183 -22.01 40.64 6.28
CA ASN A 183 -21.58 41.54 5.20
C ASN A 183 -20.39 40.94 4.43
N LEU A 184 -19.45 40.34 5.14
CA LEU A 184 -18.36 39.60 4.51
C LEU A 184 -18.89 38.42 3.67
N THR A 185 -19.88 37.69 4.19
CA THR A 185 -20.52 36.58 3.47
C THR A 185 -21.18 37.06 2.19
N ALA A 186 -21.93 38.16 2.22
CA ALA A 186 -22.57 38.72 1.02
C ALA A 186 -21.55 39.13 -0.05
N TYR A 187 -20.41 39.71 0.37
CA TYR A 187 -19.32 40.05 -0.55
C TYR A 187 -18.66 38.82 -1.16
N LEU A 188 -18.31 37.82 -0.34
CA LEU A 188 -17.70 36.57 -0.82
C LEU A 188 -18.66 35.77 -1.72
N GLN A 189 -19.96 35.75 -1.43
CA GLN A 189 -20.98 35.17 -2.32
C GLN A 189 -21.03 35.88 -3.67
N ALA A 190 -20.99 37.22 -3.68
CA ALA A 190 -20.97 37.98 -4.93
C ALA A 190 -19.69 37.72 -5.73
N LEU A 191 -18.54 37.59 -5.05
CA LEU A 191 -17.26 37.23 -5.66
C LEU A 191 -17.31 35.83 -6.31
N HIS A 192 -17.92 34.86 -5.62
CA HIS A 192 -18.14 33.51 -6.14
C HIS A 192 -19.07 33.47 -7.36
N ARG A 193 -20.18 34.22 -7.34
CA ARG A 193 -21.10 34.31 -8.49
C ARG A 193 -20.44 34.87 -9.75
N GLN A 194 -19.36 35.61 -9.60
CA GLN A 194 -18.59 36.17 -10.71
C GLN A 194 -17.36 35.31 -11.08
N SER A 195 -17.21 34.12 -10.49
CA SER A 195 -16.08 33.19 -10.72
C SER A 195 -14.67 33.80 -10.52
N LEU A 196 -14.56 34.88 -9.74
CA LEU A 196 -13.30 35.56 -9.40
C LEU A 196 -12.78 35.16 -8.01
N ALA A 197 -13.34 34.11 -7.42
CA ALA A 197 -13.00 33.64 -6.09
C ALA A 197 -11.81 32.67 -6.13
N ASN A 198 -10.84 32.89 -5.24
CA ASN A 198 -9.71 31.99 -5.02
C ASN A 198 -10.08 30.88 -4.00
N ALA A 199 -9.21 29.87 -3.89
CA ALA A 199 -9.30 28.79 -2.89
C ALA A 199 -9.51 29.34 -1.47
N ASP A 200 -8.70 30.32 -1.07
CA ASP A 200 -8.74 30.92 0.27
C ASP A 200 -10.06 31.66 0.55
N HIS A 201 -10.61 32.33 -0.46
CA HIS A 201 -11.88 33.03 -0.37
C HIS A 201 -13.04 32.05 -0.17
N THR A 202 -12.95 30.89 -0.81
CA THR A 202 -13.92 29.79 -0.68
C THR A 202 -13.87 29.17 0.71
N THR A 203 -12.66 28.91 1.22
CA THR A 203 -12.46 28.40 2.58
C THR A 203 -12.95 29.39 3.63
N LEU A 204 -12.70 30.68 3.43
CA LEU A 204 -13.20 31.73 4.31
C LEU A 204 -14.72 31.82 4.27
N LEU A 205 -15.33 31.70 3.08
CA LEU A 205 -16.78 31.65 2.92
C LEU A 205 -17.39 30.45 3.66
N LEU A 206 -16.78 29.27 3.55
CA LEU A 206 -17.18 28.08 4.27
C LEU A 206 -17.13 28.30 5.80
N ASN A 207 -16.04 28.90 6.28
CA ASN A 207 -15.88 29.23 7.70
C ASN A 207 -16.89 30.30 8.18
N CYS A 208 -17.29 31.21 7.29
CA CYS A 208 -18.39 32.15 7.57
C CYS A 208 -19.72 31.41 7.68
N TYR A 209 -20.05 30.49 6.77
CA TYR A 209 -21.29 29.71 6.85
C TYR A 209 -21.37 28.85 8.10
N THR A 210 -20.27 28.19 8.50
CA THR A 210 -20.26 27.38 9.73
C THR A 210 -20.46 28.24 10.98
N LYS A 211 -19.88 29.45 11.03
CA LYS A 211 -20.11 30.40 12.13
C LYS A 211 -21.52 30.96 12.17
N LEU A 212 -22.12 31.23 11.01
CA LEU A 212 -23.48 31.74 10.90
C LEU A 212 -24.55 30.66 11.14
N LYS A 213 -24.17 29.38 11.18
CA LYS A 213 -25.05 28.21 11.32
C LYS A 213 -26.14 28.13 10.24
N ASP A 214 -25.89 28.71 9.06
CA ASP A 214 -26.83 28.68 7.93
C ASP A 214 -26.66 27.35 7.17
N SER A 215 -27.29 26.30 7.69
CA SER A 215 -27.15 24.93 7.17
C SER A 215 -27.71 24.75 5.76
N SER A 216 -28.77 25.49 5.41
CA SER A 216 -29.43 25.37 4.10
C SER A 216 -28.56 25.92 2.98
N LYS A 217 -27.96 27.11 3.17
CA LYS A 217 -27.03 27.67 2.17
C LYS A 217 -25.74 26.87 2.08
N LEU A 218 -25.27 26.33 3.20
CA LEU A 218 -24.11 25.44 3.22
C LEU A 218 -24.38 24.15 2.45
N GLU A 219 -25.55 23.54 2.63
CA GLU A 219 -25.95 22.32 1.92
C GLU A 219 -26.12 22.58 0.42
N GLU A 220 -26.76 23.69 0.04
CA GLU A 220 -26.86 24.13 -1.35
C GLU A 220 -25.48 24.34 -1.97
N PHE A 221 -24.57 25.00 -1.25
CA PHE A 221 -23.20 25.24 -1.70
C PHE A 221 -22.38 23.96 -1.87
N ILE A 222 -22.53 23.00 -0.94
CA ILE A 222 -21.85 21.71 -1.01
C ILE A 222 -22.43 20.83 -2.13
N LYS A 223 -23.76 20.85 -2.33
CA LYS A 223 -24.45 20.01 -3.33
C LYS A 223 -24.47 20.61 -4.74
N SER A 224 -24.30 21.92 -4.90
CA SER A 224 -24.24 22.55 -6.22
C SER A 224 -23.02 22.02 -6.98
N ASN A 225 -23.29 21.24 -8.03
CA ASN A 225 -22.32 20.55 -8.89
C ASN A 225 -21.42 21.48 -9.74
N GLU A 226 -21.51 22.80 -9.57
CA GLU A 226 -20.90 23.78 -10.49
C GLU A 226 -19.62 24.43 -9.97
N SER A 227 -19.18 24.11 -8.76
CA SER A 227 -17.92 24.67 -8.28
C SER A 227 -16.74 23.79 -8.74
N GLU A 228 -16.29 23.96 -9.99
CA GLU A 228 -14.88 23.81 -10.38
C GLU A 228 -13.99 24.84 -9.64
N VAL A 229 -14.35 25.20 -8.41
CA VAL A 229 -13.56 26.05 -7.56
C VAL A 229 -12.65 25.11 -6.81
N HIS A 230 -11.37 25.12 -7.18
CA HIS A 230 -10.28 24.54 -6.40
C HIS A 230 -10.28 25.17 -5.00
N PHE A 231 -11.15 24.72 -4.10
CA PHE A 231 -10.99 24.96 -2.68
C PHE A 231 -10.18 23.83 -2.08
N ASP A 232 -9.47 24.14 -1.01
CA ASP A 232 -8.73 23.13 -0.26
C ASP A 232 -9.73 22.23 0.47
N VAL A 233 -10.02 21.07 -0.15
CA VAL A 233 -10.98 20.08 0.35
C VAL A 233 -10.57 19.58 1.73
N GLU A 234 -9.27 19.47 1.99
CA GLU A 234 -8.76 19.01 3.29
C GLU A 234 -9.08 20.03 4.39
N ILE A 235 -8.85 21.32 4.14
CA ILE A 235 -9.20 22.39 5.09
C ILE A 235 -10.72 22.45 5.26
N ALA A 236 -11.49 22.33 4.18
CA ALA A 236 -12.95 22.32 4.25
C ALA A 236 -13.48 21.20 5.15
N ILE A 237 -12.96 19.97 5.00
CA ILE A 237 -13.30 18.83 5.86
C ILE A 237 -12.94 19.12 7.33
N LYS A 238 -11.75 19.67 7.60
CA LYS A 238 -11.31 20.02 8.96
C LYS A 238 -12.24 21.06 9.61
N VAL A 239 -12.60 22.11 8.88
CA VAL A 239 -13.49 23.18 9.37
C VAL A 239 -14.89 22.63 9.65
N LEU A 240 -15.44 21.81 8.75
CA LEU A 240 -16.75 21.18 8.95
C LEU A 240 -16.75 20.23 10.15
N ARG A 241 -15.67 19.46 10.35
CA ARG A 241 -15.47 18.59 11.50
C ARG A 241 -15.42 19.39 12.82
N GLN A 242 -14.62 20.45 12.87
CA GLN A 242 -14.52 21.33 14.05
C GLN A 242 -15.85 22.02 14.39
N ALA A 243 -16.63 22.38 13.37
CA ALA A 243 -17.94 22.99 13.54
C ALA A 243 -19.06 21.99 13.91
N GLY A 244 -18.77 20.68 13.93
CA GLY A 244 -19.73 19.63 14.28
C GLY A 244 -20.63 19.16 13.12
N TYR A 245 -20.39 19.60 11.89
CA TYR A 245 -21.14 19.19 10.69
C TYR A 245 -20.57 17.90 10.06
N HIS A 246 -20.51 16.83 10.84
CA HIS A 246 -19.87 15.56 10.46
C HIS A 246 -20.49 14.93 9.19
N SER A 247 -21.82 15.00 9.03
CA SER A 247 -22.50 14.44 7.85
C SER A 247 -22.07 15.11 6.53
N HIS A 248 -21.89 16.43 6.56
CA HIS A 248 -21.45 17.21 5.40
C HIS A 248 -19.97 16.97 5.10
N ALA A 249 -19.14 16.85 6.15
CA ALA A 249 -17.73 16.51 6.01
C ALA A 249 -17.53 15.13 5.39
N VAL A 250 -18.34 14.13 5.78
CA VAL A 250 -18.36 12.79 5.19
C VAL A 250 -18.74 12.83 3.72
N PHE A 251 -19.82 13.53 3.37
CA PHE A 251 -20.26 13.67 1.98
C PHE A 251 -19.17 14.29 1.09
N LEU A 252 -18.50 15.33 1.60
CA LEU A 252 -17.41 15.98 0.89
C LEU A 252 -16.20 15.05 0.74
N ALA A 253 -15.84 14.31 1.80
CA ALA A 253 -14.73 13.36 1.75
C ALA A 253 -14.99 12.20 0.78
N GLU A 254 -16.21 11.69 0.72
CA GLU A 254 -16.61 10.63 -0.22
C GLU A 254 -16.54 11.10 -1.67
N ARG A 255 -17.07 12.31 -1.96
CA ARG A 255 -17.09 12.87 -3.32
C ARG A 255 -15.69 13.11 -3.88
N HIS A 256 -14.78 13.64 -3.06
CA HIS A 256 -13.42 13.98 -3.49
C HIS A 256 -12.41 12.84 -3.26
N MET A 257 -12.87 11.63 -2.91
CA MET A 257 -12.03 10.44 -2.71
C MET A 257 -10.96 10.61 -1.60
N HIS A 258 -11.21 11.45 -0.60
CA HIS A 258 -10.34 11.57 0.58
C HIS A 258 -10.69 10.47 1.61
N HIS A 259 -10.28 9.24 1.30
CA HIS A 259 -10.62 8.03 2.07
C HIS A 259 -10.16 8.09 3.54
N GLU A 260 -8.97 8.63 3.81
CA GLU A 260 -8.45 8.70 5.18
C GLU A 260 -9.32 9.56 6.09
N TRP A 261 -9.76 10.72 5.59
CA TRP A 261 -10.62 11.63 6.34
C TRP A 261 -12.04 11.08 6.50
N TYR A 262 -12.58 10.44 5.46
CA TYR A 262 -13.86 9.75 5.53
C TYR A 262 -13.87 8.72 6.68
N LEU A 263 -12.86 7.83 6.70
CA LEU A 263 -12.76 6.80 7.72
C LEU A 263 -12.49 7.38 9.10
N LYS A 264 -11.64 8.41 9.20
CA LYS A 264 -11.38 9.08 10.47
C LYS A 264 -12.65 9.69 11.08
N ILE A 265 -13.46 10.39 10.28
CA ILE A 265 -14.72 10.99 10.76
C ILE A 265 -15.74 9.91 11.11
N GLN A 266 -15.85 8.85 10.29
CA GLN A 266 -16.79 7.77 10.54
C GLN A 266 -16.45 6.94 11.79
N LEU A 267 -15.17 6.69 12.05
CA LEU A 267 -14.71 5.87 13.17
C LEU A 267 -14.59 6.64 14.48
N GLU A 268 -14.08 7.88 14.46
CA GLU A 268 -13.85 8.68 15.68
C GLU A 268 -15.09 9.46 16.10
N ASP A 269 -15.77 10.14 15.16
CA ASP A 269 -16.84 11.09 15.50
C ASP A 269 -18.23 10.46 15.40
N LEU A 270 -18.55 9.81 14.27
CA LEU A 270 -19.88 9.24 14.02
C LEU A 270 -20.06 7.82 14.61
N LYS A 271 -18.95 7.12 14.88
CA LYS A 271 -18.92 5.72 15.36
C LYS A 271 -19.75 4.74 14.51
N ASN A 272 -19.88 5.02 13.21
CA ASN A 272 -20.59 4.15 12.28
C ASN A 272 -19.62 3.13 11.67
N TYR A 273 -19.24 2.14 12.46
CA TYR A 273 -18.24 1.13 12.08
C TYR A 273 -18.67 0.26 10.87
N GLN A 274 -19.98 0.01 10.72
CA GLN A 274 -20.52 -0.80 9.62
C GLN A 274 -20.40 -0.09 8.25
N GLU A 275 -20.77 1.19 8.18
CA GLU A 275 -20.65 1.96 6.93
C GLU A 275 -19.19 2.24 6.59
N ALA A 276 -18.33 2.48 7.61
CA ALA A 276 -16.89 2.58 7.40
C ALA A 276 -16.32 1.30 6.76
N LEU A 277 -16.73 0.12 7.25
CA LEU A 277 -16.30 -1.16 6.68
C LEU A 277 -16.84 -1.38 5.26
N ARG A 278 -18.12 -1.03 5.01
CA ARG A 278 -18.73 -1.11 3.68
C ARG A 278 -18.01 -0.20 2.69
N TYR A 279 -17.59 0.98 3.14
CA TYR A 279 -16.80 1.91 2.34
C TYR A 279 -15.43 1.33 2.00
N ILE A 280 -14.70 0.76 2.97
CA ILE A 280 -13.41 0.10 2.71
C ILE A 280 -13.58 -1.01 1.65
N GLY A 281 -14.63 -1.82 1.74
CA GLY A 281 -14.92 -2.87 0.75
C GLY A 281 -15.27 -2.37 -0.66
N ARG A 282 -15.52 -1.06 -0.85
CA ARG A 282 -15.71 -0.42 -2.17
C ARG A 282 -14.41 0.12 -2.76
N LEU A 283 -13.36 0.26 -1.94
CA LEU A 283 -12.10 0.87 -2.37
C LEU A 283 -11.27 -0.10 -3.24
N PRO A 284 -10.35 0.43 -4.07
CA PRO A 284 -9.31 -0.38 -4.72
C PRO A 284 -8.46 -1.14 -3.70
N PHE A 285 -7.87 -2.26 -4.12
CA PHE A 285 -7.11 -3.18 -3.26
C PHE A 285 -6.06 -2.47 -2.39
N ASP A 286 -5.16 -1.68 -2.98
CA ASP A 286 -4.07 -1.03 -2.24
C ASP A 286 -4.58 -0.12 -1.11
N GLN A 287 -5.68 0.59 -1.39
CA GLN A 287 -6.31 1.50 -0.42
C GLN A 287 -7.08 0.71 0.64
N ALA A 288 -7.76 -0.36 0.28
CA ALA A 288 -8.45 -1.22 1.24
C ALA A 288 -7.46 -1.89 2.20
N GLU A 289 -6.34 -2.39 1.67
CA GLU A 289 -5.26 -3.02 2.44
C GLU A 289 -4.64 -2.05 3.46
N SER A 290 -4.21 -0.87 2.99
CA SER A 290 -3.61 0.16 3.85
C SER A 290 -4.57 0.63 4.96
N ASN A 291 -5.84 0.86 4.61
CA ASN A 291 -6.85 1.28 5.57
C ASN A 291 -7.19 0.18 6.59
N MET A 292 -7.20 -1.09 6.18
CA MET A 292 -7.38 -2.21 7.10
C MET A 292 -6.19 -2.40 8.04
N LYS A 293 -4.95 -2.14 7.61
CA LYS A 293 -3.78 -2.13 8.51
C LYS A 293 -3.90 -1.05 9.59
N ARG A 294 -4.38 0.14 9.23
CA ARG A 294 -4.48 1.30 10.15
C ARG A 294 -5.68 1.24 11.09
N TYR A 295 -6.85 0.90 10.57
CA TYR A 295 -8.12 0.95 11.30
C TYR A 295 -8.68 -0.42 11.68
N GLY A 296 -8.07 -1.51 11.18
CA GLY A 296 -8.56 -2.88 11.40
C GLY A 296 -8.70 -3.23 12.87
N LYS A 297 -7.80 -2.80 13.75
CA LYS A 297 -7.88 -3.09 15.20
C LYS A 297 -9.16 -2.52 15.83
N ILE A 298 -9.55 -1.31 15.42
CA ILE A 298 -10.76 -0.64 15.92
C ILE A 298 -12.00 -1.32 15.35
N LEU A 299 -12.00 -1.62 14.05
CA LEU A 299 -13.10 -2.32 13.39
C LEU A 299 -13.30 -3.72 13.96
N MET A 300 -12.23 -4.45 14.25
CA MET A 300 -12.26 -5.78 14.83
C MET A 300 -12.78 -5.79 16.27
N HIS A 301 -12.56 -4.70 17.03
CA HIS A 301 -13.12 -4.56 18.38
C HIS A 301 -14.64 -4.35 18.39
N HIS A 302 -15.18 -3.59 17.43
CA HIS A 302 -16.60 -3.23 17.40
C HIS A 302 -17.46 -4.12 16.49
N VAL A 303 -16.92 -4.57 15.36
CA VAL A 303 -17.61 -5.38 14.35
C VAL A 303 -16.73 -6.55 13.90
N PRO A 304 -16.50 -7.55 14.77
CA PRO A 304 -15.58 -8.65 14.52
C PRO A 304 -15.96 -9.47 13.27
N GLU A 305 -17.19 -10.01 13.22
CA GLU A 305 -17.63 -10.94 12.16
C GLU A 305 -17.53 -10.34 10.75
N SER A 306 -18.05 -9.12 10.56
CA SER A 306 -18.00 -8.45 9.25
C SER A 306 -16.58 -8.08 8.86
N SER A 307 -15.73 -7.69 9.83
CA SER A 307 -14.32 -7.38 9.57
C SER A 307 -13.55 -8.62 9.13
N THR A 308 -13.82 -9.77 9.76
CA THR A 308 -13.26 -11.07 9.38
C THR A 308 -13.64 -11.43 7.95
N ILE A 309 -14.91 -11.24 7.55
CA ILE A 309 -15.37 -11.51 6.18
C ILE A 309 -14.62 -10.64 5.16
N LEU A 310 -14.42 -9.36 5.46
CA LEU A 310 -13.67 -8.47 4.58
C LEU A 310 -12.20 -8.88 4.46
N LEU A 311 -11.56 -9.26 5.58
CA LEU A 311 -10.17 -9.74 5.59
C LEU A 311 -10.01 -11.05 4.82
N LYS A 312 -10.97 -11.98 4.96
CA LYS A 312 -11.02 -13.22 4.16
C LYS A 312 -11.01 -12.89 2.66
N ARG A 313 -11.84 -11.95 2.22
CA ARG A 313 -11.89 -11.51 0.81
C ARG A 313 -10.60 -10.80 0.37
N LEU A 314 -10.03 -9.94 1.22
CA LEU A 314 -8.76 -9.24 0.94
C LEU A 314 -7.59 -10.18 0.68
N CYS A 315 -7.57 -11.34 1.33
CA CYS A 315 -6.48 -12.32 1.22
C CYS A 315 -6.72 -13.40 0.14
N THR A 316 -7.91 -13.48 -0.44
CA THR A 316 -8.29 -14.54 -1.40
C THR A 316 -8.60 -13.98 -2.79
N ASP A 317 -9.79 -13.41 -2.98
CA ASP A 317 -10.31 -12.92 -4.26
C ASP A 317 -10.99 -11.54 -4.12
N TYR A 318 -10.21 -10.54 -3.70
CA TYR A 318 -10.75 -9.20 -3.47
C TYR A 318 -11.26 -8.54 -4.77
N HIS A 319 -12.57 -8.30 -4.81
CA HIS A 319 -13.19 -7.46 -5.82
C HIS A 319 -13.88 -6.28 -5.13
N PRO A 320 -13.59 -5.03 -5.53
CA PRO A 320 -14.28 -3.87 -5.00
C PRO A 320 -15.78 -4.04 -5.20
N ASN A 321 -16.56 -3.90 -4.14
CA ASN A 321 -18.01 -4.08 -4.16
C ASN A 321 -18.69 -2.89 -4.87
N LYS A 322 -18.49 -2.75 -6.18
CA LYS A 322 -19.16 -1.75 -7.01
C LYS A 322 -20.54 -2.27 -7.39
N ASP A 323 -21.57 -1.54 -7.00
CA ASP A 323 -22.90 -1.69 -7.57
C ASP A 323 -22.83 -1.31 -9.06
N SER A 324 -22.99 -2.30 -9.95
CA SER A 324 -23.26 -2.24 -11.40
C SER A 324 -22.11 -2.07 -12.44
N ALA A 325 -22.12 -3.03 -13.38
CA ALA A 325 -22.14 -2.84 -14.85
C ALA A 325 -20.86 -2.67 -15.70
N ASP A 326 -19.66 -3.04 -15.24
CA ASP A 326 -18.52 -3.24 -16.16
C ASP A 326 -17.88 -4.62 -15.94
N ARG A 327 -18.43 -5.63 -16.63
CA ARG A 327 -17.88 -7.00 -16.68
C ARG A 327 -16.97 -7.25 -17.89
N ASP A 328 -16.75 -6.25 -18.75
CA ASP A 328 -15.93 -6.41 -19.96
C ASP A 328 -14.68 -5.53 -19.89
N SER A 329 -13.68 -6.03 -19.18
CA SER A 329 -12.28 -5.66 -19.42
C SER A 329 -11.45 -6.93 -19.26
N LEU A 330 -11.06 -7.50 -20.41
CA LEU A 330 -10.26 -8.72 -20.57
C LEU A 330 -8.78 -8.54 -20.14
N ASP A 331 -8.51 -7.68 -19.17
CA ASP A 331 -7.22 -7.57 -18.50
C ASP A 331 -7.43 -8.02 -17.06
N ARG A 332 -7.19 -9.30 -16.77
CA ARG A 332 -7.05 -9.77 -15.37
C ARG A 332 -5.79 -9.10 -14.81
N PRO A 333 -5.89 -8.11 -13.90
CA PRO A 333 -4.71 -7.64 -13.19
C PRO A 333 -4.26 -8.80 -12.29
N ALA A 334 -2.95 -8.90 -12.05
CA ALA A 334 -2.34 -9.92 -11.19
C ALA A 334 -3.17 -10.17 -9.91
N GLU A 335 -3.20 -11.41 -9.43
CA GLU A 335 -3.84 -11.81 -8.18
C GLU A 335 -3.30 -10.96 -7.02
N ASN A 336 -3.89 -9.79 -6.78
CA ASN A 336 -3.56 -8.91 -5.68
C ASN A 336 -4.12 -9.56 -4.41
N LYS A 337 -3.31 -10.43 -3.80
CA LYS A 337 -3.57 -11.09 -2.53
C LYS A 337 -2.75 -10.40 -1.46
N ALA A 338 -3.39 -9.93 -0.41
CA ALA A 338 -2.69 -9.34 0.72
C ALA A 338 -2.06 -10.45 1.58
N ASN A 339 -0.90 -10.18 2.20
CA ASN A 339 -0.24 -11.17 3.05
C ASN A 339 -1.05 -11.39 4.34
N PRO A 340 -1.58 -12.61 4.60
CA PRO A 340 -2.35 -12.89 5.81
C PRO A 340 -1.59 -12.66 7.12
N GLU A 341 -0.25 -12.79 7.13
CA GLU A 341 0.58 -12.60 8.33
C GLU A 341 0.50 -11.18 8.88
N GLU A 342 0.42 -10.19 8.01
CA GLU A 342 0.39 -8.78 8.39
C GLU A 342 -0.90 -8.40 9.14
N PHE A 343 -1.96 -9.19 8.96
CA PHE A 343 -3.24 -8.98 9.62
C PHE A 343 -3.39 -9.76 10.93
N ILE A 344 -2.49 -10.71 11.25
CA ILE A 344 -2.54 -11.45 12.52
C ILE A 344 -2.62 -10.50 13.75
N PRO A 345 -1.82 -9.42 13.84
CA PRO A 345 -1.90 -8.47 14.98
C PRO A 345 -3.23 -7.71 15.08
N VAL A 346 -4.05 -7.69 14.02
CA VAL A 346 -5.37 -7.06 14.03
C VAL A 346 -6.36 -7.84 14.90
N PHE A 347 -6.18 -9.16 15.01
CA PHE A 347 -7.07 -10.05 15.74
C PHE A 347 -6.67 -10.28 17.21
N ALA A 348 -5.71 -9.53 17.76
CA ALA A 348 -5.10 -9.80 19.07
C ALA A 348 -6.10 -10.03 20.24
N ASN A 349 -7.30 -9.45 20.18
CA ASN A 349 -8.33 -9.58 21.22
C ASN A 349 -9.46 -10.57 20.87
N ASN A 350 -9.44 -11.18 19.67
CA ASN A 350 -10.52 -12.02 19.15
C ASN A 350 -9.98 -13.36 18.58
N PRO A 351 -9.63 -14.34 19.44
CA PRO A 351 -9.02 -15.60 19.01
C PRO A 351 -9.97 -16.49 18.19
N ARG A 352 -11.29 -16.35 18.38
CA ARG A 352 -12.30 -17.11 17.60
C ARG A 352 -12.33 -16.69 16.14
N GLU A 353 -12.34 -15.39 15.89
CA GLU A 353 -12.32 -14.81 14.55
C GLU A 353 -10.98 -15.05 13.84
N LEU A 354 -9.87 -14.96 14.59
CA LEU A 354 -8.55 -15.31 14.07
C LEU A 354 -8.51 -16.75 13.58
N ARG A 355 -9.05 -17.69 14.36
CA ARG A 355 -9.14 -19.09 13.94
C ARG A 355 -9.95 -19.24 12.66
N ALA A 356 -11.16 -18.68 12.61
CA ALA A 356 -12.02 -18.78 11.44
C ALA A 356 -11.39 -18.13 10.19
N PHE A 357 -10.54 -17.11 10.38
CA PHE A 357 -9.72 -16.50 9.32
C PHE A 357 -8.62 -17.46 8.85
N LEU A 358 -7.78 -17.95 9.76
CA LEU A 358 -6.64 -18.84 9.43
C LEU A 358 -7.09 -20.17 8.83
N GLU A 359 -8.16 -20.79 9.35
CA GLU A 359 -8.77 -22.00 8.77
C GLU A 359 -9.19 -21.78 7.31
N HIS A 360 -9.84 -20.65 7.03
CA HIS A 360 -10.26 -20.31 5.68
C HIS A 360 -9.07 -20.05 4.74
N MET A 361 -7.98 -19.47 5.24
CA MET A 361 -6.77 -19.28 4.43
C MET A 361 -6.15 -20.61 4.00
N ILE A 362 -6.09 -21.60 4.90
CA ILE A 362 -5.54 -22.93 4.58
C ILE A 362 -6.45 -23.69 3.60
N GLU A 363 -7.76 -23.55 3.73
CA GLU A 363 -8.73 -24.16 2.80
C GLU A 363 -8.63 -23.60 1.37
N VAL A 364 -8.39 -22.28 1.24
CA VAL A 364 -8.39 -21.60 -0.06
C VAL A 364 -7.00 -21.62 -0.71
N ASP A 365 -5.93 -21.47 0.07
CA ASP A 365 -4.56 -21.44 -0.43
C ASP A 365 -3.62 -22.36 0.36
N PRO A 366 -3.31 -23.56 -0.17
CA PRO A 366 -2.32 -24.47 0.39
C PRO A 366 -0.90 -23.89 0.47
N PHE A 367 -0.58 -22.83 -0.28
CA PHE A 367 0.72 -22.15 -0.25
C PHE A 367 0.71 -20.87 0.63
N SER A 368 -0.25 -20.76 1.55
CA SER A 368 -0.28 -19.71 2.56
C SER A 368 1.08 -19.60 3.29
N PRO A 369 1.49 -18.39 3.70
CA PRO A 369 2.77 -18.18 4.35
C PRO A 369 2.88 -18.91 5.70
N GLU A 370 4.10 -19.33 6.05
CA GLU A 370 4.40 -20.23 7.17
C GLU A 370 3.88 -19.71 8.53
N GLY A 371 3.86 -18.39 8.75
CA GLY A 371 3.37 -17.78 9.98
C GLY A 371 1.87 -17.97 10.22
N VAL A 372 1.08 -18.22 9.16
CA VAL A 372 -0.35 -18.61 9.28
C VAL A 372 -0.46 -19.98 9.95
N TYR A 373 0.38 -20.93 9.51
CA TYR A 373 0.42 -22.28 10.07
C TYR A 373 0.98 -22.28 11.50
N ASP A 374 2.05 -21.53 11.75
CA ASP A 374 2.65 -21.39 13.10
C ASP A 374 1.64 -20.81 14.10
N THR A 375 0.95 -19.73 13.73
CA THR A 375 -0.04 -19.07 14.60
C THR A 375 -1.28 -19.95 14.80
N LEU A 376 -1.73 -20.64 13.75
CA LEU A 376 -2.83 -21.59 13.90
C LEU A 376 -2.44 -22.76 14.81
N LEU A 377 -1.22 -23.28 14.67
CA LEU A 377 -0.70 -24.33 15.54
C LEU A 377 -0.66 -23.86 17.00
N GLU A 378 -0.17 -22.65 17.26
CA GLU A 378 -0.16 -22.06 18.60
C GLU A 378 -1.58 -21.98 19.19
N LEU A 379 -2.56 -21.47 18.42
CA LEU A 379 -3.95 -21.39 18.87
C LEU A 379 -4.55 -22.77 19.17
N ARG A 380 -4.27 -23.78 18.32
CA ARG A 380 -4.75 -25.16 18.53
C ARG A 380 -4.11 -25.80 19.75
N LEU A 381 -2.82 -25.57 19.99
CA LEU A 381 -2.10 -26.07 21.16
C LEU A 381 -2.56 -25.38 22.45
N GLN A 382 -2.90 -24.10 22.40
CA GLN A 382 -3.54 -23.38 23.50
C GLN A 382 -4.90 -24.00 23.84
N ASP A 383 -5.77 -24.23 22.85
CA ASP A 383 -7.05 -24.92 23.10
C ASP A 383 -6.84 -26.31 23.69
N TRP A 384 -5.92 -27.08 23.12
CA TRP A 384 -5.60 -28.43 23.60
C TRP A 384 -5.11 -28.44 25.04
N ALA A 385 -4.38 -27.40 25.47
CA ALA A 385 -3.94 -27.24 26.85
C ALA A 385 -5.10 -26.91 27.80
N HIS A 386 -6.14 -26.22 27.32
CA HIS A 386 -7.29 -25.79 28.12
C HIS A 386 -8.48 -26.78 28.11
N GLU A 387 -8.58 -27.66 27.11
CA GLU A 387 -9.69 -28.62 26.95
C GLU A 387 -9.49 -29.91 27.80
N GLN A 388 -10.60 -30.47 28.31
CA GLN A 388 -10.63 -31.80 28.97
C GLN A 388 -11.09 -32.90 28.00
N ASP A 389 -10.83 -34.17 28.31
CA ASP A 389 -11.27 -35.30 27.47
C ASP A 389 -12.80 -35.34 27.34
N PRO A 390 -13.41 -35.60 26.15
CA PRO A 390 -12.86 -36.22 24.92
C PRO A 390 -12.50 -35.27 23.76
N GLY A 391 -12.78 -33.96 23.86
CA GLY A 391 -12.47 -32.97 22.79
C GLY A 391 -10.97 -32.82 22.52
N LYS A 392 -10.16 -33.10 23.54
CA LYS A 392 -8.69 -33.08 23.48
C LYS A 392 -8.10 -34.01 22.42
N LYS A 393 -8.70 -35.18 22.18
CA LYS A 393 -8.23 -36.14 21.16
C LYS A 393 -8.49 -35.64 19.74
N VAL A 394 -9.64 -35.00 19.50
CA VAL A 394 -9.99 -34.43 18.19
C VAL A 394 -9.06 -33.26 17.86
N LEU A 395 -8.81 -32.38 18.84
CA LEU A 395 -7.87 -31.27 18.68
C LEU A 395 -6.43 -31.76 18.47
N GLN A 396 -6.06 -32.86 19.13
CA GLN A 396 -4.77 -33.51 18.96
C GLN A 396 -4.58 -34.09 17.55
N GLU A 397 -5.57 -34.79 17.01
CA GLU A 397 -5.53 -35.29 15.63
C GLU A 397 -5.48 -34.14 14.61
N ALA A 398 -6.23 -33.06 14.85
CA ALA A 398 -6.19 -31.87 14.02
C ALA A 398 -4.80 -31.19 14.04
N ALA A 399 -4.19 -31.03 15.22
CA ALA A 399 -2.84 -30.48 15.35
C ALA A 399 -1.79 -31.36 14.66
N LEU A 400 -1.90 -32.69 14.79
CA LEU A 400 -1.04 -33.63 14.08
C LEU A 400 -1.24 -33.56 12.55
N SER A 401 -2.47 -33.35 12.07
CA SER A 401 -2.73 -33.18 10.64
C SER A 401 -2.07 -31.92 10.07
N LEU A 402 -2.03 -30.83 10.85
CA LEU A 402 -1.30 -29.61 10.49
C LEU A 402 0.21 -29.85 10.46
N LEU A 403 0.77 -30.55 11.44
CA LEU A 403 2.21 -30.89 11.45
C LEU A 403 2.63 -31.83 10.31
N ARG A 404 1.70 -32.64 9.79
CA ARG A 404 1.92 -33.48 8.61
C ARG A 404 1.96 -32.68 7.31
N SER A 405 1.34 -31.51 7.26
CA SER A 405 1.51 -30.61 6.13
C SER A 405 2.93 -30.02 6.16
N ASP A 406 3.62 -30.00 5.03
CA ASP A 406 5.05 -29.61 4.95
C ASP A 406 5.29 -28.09 5.13
N ASN A 407 4.27 -27.33 5.51
CA ASN A 407 4.28 -25.87 5.48
C ASN A 407 4.64 -25.21 6.83
N THR A 408 4.93 -25.97 7.89
CA THR A 408 5.35 -25.44 9.20
C THR A 408 6.86 -25.39 9.34
N VAL A 409 7.41 -24.32 9.90
CA VAL A 409 8.84 -24.23 10.23
C VAL A 409 9.17 -25.17 11.38
N PHE A 410 10.04 -26.15 11.10
CA PHE A 410 10.41 -27.23 12.02
C PHE A 410 10.80 -26.73 13.43
N ASP A 411 11.71 -25.77 13.51
CA ASP A 411 12.25 -25.29 14.80
C ASP A 411 11.19 -24.59 15.65
N LYS A 412 10.34 -23.76 15.03
CA LYS A 412 9.26 -23.05 15.73
C LYS A 412 8.17 -24.01 16.18
N ALA A 413 7.77 -24.95 15.31
CA ALA A 413 6.80 -25.98 15.65
C ALA A 413 7.27 -26.84 16.83
N LEU A 414 8.58 -27.15 16.90
CA LEU A 414 9.17 -27.88 18.02
C LEU A 414 9.09 -27.08 19.32
N VAL A 415 9.47 -25.79 19.31
CA VAL A 415 9.38 -24.92 20.49
C VAL A 415 7.94 -24.81 20.98
N LEU A 416 6.97 -24.61 20.06
CA LEU A 416 5.55 -24.54 20.42
C LEU A 416 5.05 -25.85 21.06
N CYS A 417 5.42 -27.00 20.49
CA CYS A 417 5.03 -28.30 21.04
C CYS A 417 5.67 -28.55 22.42
N GLN A 418 6.93 -28.16 22.63
CA GLN A 418 7.61 -28.28 23.92
C GLN A 418 7.00 -27.35 24.98
N MET A 419 6.71 -26.09 24.63
CA MET A 419 6.09 -25.12 25.53
C MET A 419 4.73 -25.60 26.06
N HIS A 420 3.94 -26.24 25.21
CA HIS A 420 2.62 -26.78 25.58
C HIS A 420 2.66 -28.22 26.13
N ASN A 421 3.84 -28.84 26.30
CA ASN A 421 3.99 -30.26 26.70
C ASN A 421 3.24 -31.26 25.79
N PHE A 422 3.17 -30.98 24.48
CA PHE A 422 2.49 -31.82 23.50
C PHE A 422 3.38 -33.00 23.05
N LYS A 423 3.35 -34.10 23.82
CA LYS A 423 4.27 -35.24 23.67
C LYS A 423 4.27 -35.86 22.26
N GLU A 424 3.08 -36.15 21.71
CA GLU A 424 2.95 -36.83 20.41
C GLU A 424 3.47 -35.96 19.25
N GLY A 425 3.27 -34.64 19.29
CA GLY A 425 3.82 -33.73 18.27
C GLY A 425 5.32 -33.57 18.36
N VAL A 426 5.89 -33.56 19.57
CA VAL A 426 7.36 -33.55 19.75
C VAL A 426 7.98 -34.83 19.18
N LEU A 427 7.39 -35.99 19.46
CA LEU A 427 7.85 -37.27 18.90
C LEU A 427 7.75 -37.28 17.37
N TYR A 428 6.61 -36.85 16.82
CA TYR A 428 6.42 -36.75 15.37
C TYR A 428 7.43 -35.81 14.71
N LEU A 429 7.70 -34.65 15.32
CA LEU A 429 8.71 -33.72 14.81
C LEU A 429 10.11 -34.33 14.88
N TYR A 430 10.48 -35.00 15.97
CA TYR A 430 11.77 -35.67 16.03
C TYR A 430 11.91 -36.80 15.00
N GLU A 431 10.83 -37.53 14.69
CA GLU A 431 10.81 -38.52 13.61
C GLU A 431 11.03 -37.85 12.24
N LYS A 432 10.32 -36.76 11.95
CA LYS A 432 10.46 -36.00 10.70
C LYS A 432 11.87 -35.41 10.55
N GLY A 433 12.45 -34.91 11.63
CA GLY A 433 13.79 -34.35 11.69
C GLY A 433 14.92 -35.38 11.73
N LYS A 434 14.62 -36.69 11.77
CA LYS A 434 15.58 -37.78 11.97
C LYS A 434 16.43 -37.62 13.23
N LEU A 435 15.92 -36.94 14.25
CA LEU A 435 16.61 -36.67 15.51
C LEU A 435 16.41 -37.84 16.49
N TYR A 436 16.82 -39.04 16.08
CA TYR A 436 16.52 -40.28 16.82
C TYR A 436 17.14 -40.33 18.22
N GLN A 437 18.31 -39.69 18.41
CA GLN A 437 18.94 -39.56 19.72
C GLN A 437 18.10 -38.74 20.70
N GLN A 438 17.40 -37.71 20.21
CA GLN A 438 16.52 -36.87 21.03
C GLN A 438 15.23 -37.61 21.39
N ILE A 439 14.67 -38.42 20.48
CA ILE A 439 13.55 -39.34 20.78
C ILE A 439 13.91 -40.26 21.93
N MET A 440 15.09 -40.88 21.82
CA MET A 440 15.58 -41.79 22.83
C MET A 440 15.81 -41.07 24.16
N HIS A 441 16.49 -39.91 24.16
CA HIS A 441 16.70 -39.12 25.37
C HIS A 441 15.37 -38.69 26.02
N TYR A 442 14.36 -38.37 25.22
CA TYR A 442 13.02 -38.05 25.70
C TYR A 442 12.34 -39.24 26.39
N HIS A 443 12.38 -40.43 25.79
CA HIS A 443 11.84 -41.64 26.44
C HIS A 443 12.66 -42.06 27.67
N MET A 444 13.97 -41.84 27.67
CA MET A 444 14.85 -42.08 28.82
C MET A 444 14.56 -41.13 29.99
N GLN A 445 14.26 -39.86 29.72
CA GLN A 445 13.84 -38.88 30.74
C GLN A 445 12.46 -39.21 31.32
N ASN A 446 11.55 -39.75 30.51
CA ASN A 446 10.20 -40.14 30.92
C ASN A 446 10.09 -41.56 31.51
N GLU A 447 11.20 -42.29 31.63
CA GLU A 447 11.28 -43.67 32.17
C GLU A 447 10.42 -44.70 31.43
N GLU A 448 10.17 -44.50 30.13
CA GLU A 448 9.37 -45.40 29.29
C GLU A 448 10.23 -46.52 28.66
N TYR A 449 10.63 -47.51 29.47
CA TYR A 449 11.61 -48.55 29.08
C TYR A 449 11.23 -49.35 27.81
N GLY A 450 9.96 -49.72 27.64
CA GLY A 450 9.50 -50.48 26.48
C GLY A 450 9.61 -49.68 25.17
N LYS A 451 9.29 -48.38 25.21
CA LYS A 451 9.38 -47.51 24.03
C LYS A 451 10.83 -47.20 23.65
N VAL A 452 11.76 -47.18 24.61
CA VAL A 452 13.21 -47.08 24.32
C VAL A 452 13.67 -48.27 23.48
N VAL A 453 13.30 -49.49 23.86
CA VAL A 453 13.68 -50.69 23.09
C VAL A 453 12.98 -50.73 21.73
N GLU A 454 11.71 -50.33 21.63
CA GLU A 454 11.03 -50.19 20.34
C GLU A 454 11.68 -49.14 19.45
N ALA A 455 12.09 -47.98 20.00
CA ALA A 455 12.80 -46.95 19.26
C ALA A 455 14.16 -47.46 18.77
N CYS A 456 14.91 -48.19 19.61
CA CYS A 456 16.15 -48.84 19.19
C CYS A 456 15.91 -49.89 18.09
N LYS A 457 14.81 -50.66 18.14
CA LYS A 457 14.46 -51.61 17.08
C LYS A 457 14.09 -50.93 15.75
N ARG A 458 13.41 -49.78 15.80
CA ARG A 458 12.97 -49.06 14.60
C ARG A 458 14.09 -48.22 13.97
N TYR A 459 14.93 -47.59 14.79
CA TYR A 459 15.93 -46.62 14.34
C TYR A 459 17.37 -47.12 14.46
N GLY A 460 17.60 -48.25 15.14
CA GLY A 460 18.93 -48.77 15.43
C GLY A 460 19.70 -49.28 14.21
N ASP A 461 19.00 -49.62 13.12
CA ASP A 461 19.65 -49.93 11.83
C ASP A 461 20.23 -48.66 11.17
N SER A 462 19.65 -47.50 11.46
CA SER A 462 20.10 -46.21 10.94
C SER A 462 21.23 -45.61 11.77
N GLU A 463 21.12 -45.69 13.11
CA GLU A 463 22.14 -45.20 14.03
C GLU A 463 22.53 -46.26 15.07
N VAL A 464 23.64 -46.95 14.83
CA VAL A 464 24.19 -47.97 15.72
C VAL A 464 24.50 -47.42 17.12
N CYS A 465 24.83 -46.14 17.22
CA CYS A 465 25.11 -45.44 18.48
C CYS A 465 23.92 -45.42 19.46
N LEU A 466 22.68 -45.63 18.97
CA LEU A 466 21.49 -45.68 19.82
C LEU A 466 21.54 -46.90 20.77
N TRP A 467 22.06 -48.04 20.29
CA TRP A 467 22.20 -49.24 21.10
C TRP A 467 23.24 -49.06 22.21
N GLU A 468 24.31 -48.31 21.97
CA GLU A 468 25.32 -47.97 22.98
C GLU A 468 24.73 -47.10 24.08
N GLN A 469 24.00 -46.05 23.71
CA GLN A 469 23.36 -45.14 24.66
C GLN A 469 22.24 -45.83 25.46
N ALA A 470 21.45 -46.69 24.82
CA ALA A 470 20.43 -47.50 25.47
C ALA A 470 21.08 -48.47 26.48
N LEU A 471 22.15 -49.19 26.08
CA LEU A 471 22.89 -50.07 26.97
C LEU A 471 23.49 -49.30 28.15
N GLY A 472 24.11 -48.14 27.90
CA GLY A 472 24.66 -47.28 28.94
C GLY A 472 23.61 -46.72 29.92
N TYR A 473 22.37 -46.50 29.48
CA TYR A 473 21.28 -46.07 30.35
C TYR A 473 20.68 -47.20 31.17
N PHE A 474 20.40 -48.34 30.54
CA PHE A 474 19.92 -49.52 31.26
C PHE A 474 20.97 -50.03 32.27
N ALA A 475 22.26 -49.84 31.98
CA ALA A 475 23.36 -50.16 32.91
C ALA A 475 23.40 -49.29 34.17
N ARG A 476 22.77 -48.10 34.16
CA ARG A 476 22.77 -47.15 35.29
C ARG A 476 21.58 -47.31 36.23
N LYS A 477 20.54 -48.09 35.87
CA LYS A 477 19.28 -48.20 36.63
C LYS A 477 19.18 -49.57 37.32
N GLU A 478 18.95 -49.56 38.63
CA GLU A 478 19.23 -50.71 39.52
C GLU A 478 18.19 -51.85 39.54
N GLU A 479 16.90 -51.64 39.26
CA GLU A 479 15.90 -52.60 39.76
C GLU A 479 14.99 -53.33 38.75
N ASN A 480 14.85 -52.95 37.48
CA ASN A 480 13.92 -53.65 36.55
C ASN A 480 14.43 -53.85 35.11
N CYS A 481 15.72 -53.62 34.86
CA CYS A 481 16.26 -53.56 33.50
C CYS A 481 16.82 -54.88 32.96
N LYS A 482 16.84 -55.98 33.73
CA LYS A 482 17.50 -57.24 33.32
C LYS A 482 16.92 -57.84 32.03
N ALA A 483 15.60 -57.79 31.85
CA ALA A 483 14.95 -58.29 30.64
C ALA A 483 15.30 -57.43 29.41
N TYR A 484 15.24 -56.10 29.56
CA TYR A 484 15.57 -55.16 28.50
C TYR A 484 17.06 -55.16 28.14
N ILE A 485 17.97 -55.33 29.11
CA ILE A 485 19.40 -55.50 28.87
C ILE A 485 19.66 -56.77 28.07
N SER A 486 18.99 -57.88 28.40
CA SER A 486 19.15 -59.14 27.69
C SER A 486 18.65 -59.03 26.23
N GLU A 487 17.53 -58.37 26.02
CA GLU A 487 16.95 -58.11 24.69
C GLU A 487 17.83 -57.18 23.84
N VAL A 488 18.38 -56.13 24.45
CA VAL A 488 19.34 -55.21 23.81
C VAL A 488 20.64 -55.95 23.46
N LEU A 489 21.19 -56.75 24.38
CA LEU A 489 22.41 -57.53 24.13
C LEU A 489 22.22 -58.59 23.04
N GLN A 490 21.06 -59.23 22.99
CA GLN A 490 20.73 -60.18 21.93
C GLN A 490 20.73 -59.50 20.55
N HIS A 491 20.09 -58.33 20.42
CA HIS A 491 20.11 -57.58 19.17
C HIS A 491 21.50 -57.03 18.79
N ILE A 492 22.31 -56.65 19.77
CA ILE A 492 23.72 -56.28 19.53
C ILE A 492 24.52 -57.47 19.02
N ASP A 493 24.27 -58.68 19.55
CA ASP A 493 24.94 -59.92 19.14
C ASP A 493 24.54 -60.37 17.72
N GLU A 494 23.24 -60.32 17.40
CA GLU A 494 22.69 -60.71 16.10
C GLU A 494 23.26 -59.83 14.98
N ASN A 495 23.38 -58.52 15.22
CA ASN A 495 23.82 -57.55 14.24
C ASN A 495 25.32 -57.19 14.33
N ASN A 496 26.09 -57.81 15.23
CA ASN A 496 27.52 -57.53 15.48
C ASN A 496 27.82 -56.02 15.66
N LEU A 497 26.95 -55.30 16.36
CA LEU A 497 26.98 -53.83 16.39
C LEU A 497 28.10 -53.25 17.24
N MET A 498 28.63 -54.02 18.19
CA MET A 498 29.61 -53.54 19.16
C MET A 498 30.69 -54.58 19.47
N PRO A 499 31.98 -54.18 19.56
CA PRO A 499 33.02 -55.05 20.08
C PRO A 499 32.71 -55.52 21.51
N PRO A 500 32.92 -56.80 21.85
CA PRO A 500 32.66 -57.33 23.19
C PRO A 500 33.40 -56.57 24.29
N LEU A 501 34.59 -56.04 23.99
CA LEU A 501 35.38 -55.20 24.89
C LEU A 501 34.67 -53.90 25.26
N LEU A 502 34.00 -53.26 24.30
CA LEU A 502 33.27 -52.01 24.53
C LEU A 502 31.99 -52.27 25.34
N VAL A 503 31.28 -53.39 25.07
CA VAL A 503 30.13 -53.84 25.87
C VAL A 503 30.54 -54.03 27.34
N VAL A 504 31.65 -54.74 27.57
CA VAL A 504 32.19 -54.96 28.92
C VAL A 504 32.64 -53.65 29.57
N GLN A 505 33.30 -52.75 28.83
CA GLN A 505 33.76 -51.47 29.37
C GLN A 505 32.58 -50.57 29.78
N THR A 506 31.54 -50.47 28.96
CA THR A 506 30.36 -49.64 29.23
C THR A 506 29.56 -50.16 30.43
N LEU A 507 29.49 -51.48 30.61
CA LEU A 507 28.83 -52.12 31.75
C LEU A 507 29.70 -52.08 33.02
N ALA A 508 31.03 -52.19 32.88
CA ALA A 508 31.97 -52.17 34.00
C ALA A 508 32.03 -50.80 34.70
N HIS A 509 31.90 -49.70 33.96
CA HIS A 509 31.95 -48.35 34.54
C HIS A 509 30.74 -47.99 35.41
N ASN A 510 29.63 -48.72 35.31
CA ASN A 510 28.35 -48.37 35.97
C ASN A 510 27.80 -49.49 36.89
N SER A 511 28.70 -50.37 37.36
CA SER A 511 28.71 -51.27 38.55
C SER A 511 27.43 -51.87 39.18
N THR A 512 26.26 -51.82 38.56
CA THR A 512 25.02 -52.43 39.11
C THR A 512 24.44 -53.55 38.25
N ALA A 513 24.89 -53.67 36.99
CA ALA A 513 24.56 -54.79 36.13
C ALA A 513 25.35 -56.04 36.56
N SER A 514 24.64 -57.03 37.10
CA SER A 514 25.21 -58.31 37.52
C SER A 514 25.93 -59.00 36.34
N LEU A 515 27.22 -59.27 36.52
CA LEU A 515 28.11 -60.04 35.63
C LEU A 515 27.49 -61.36 35.12
N SER A 516 26.44 -61.84 35.80
CA SER A 516 25.60 -62.97 35.39
C SER A 516 24.91 -62.80 34.04
N VAL A 517 24.43 -61.60 33.68
CA VAL A 517 23.71 -61.38 32.41
C VAL A 517 24.67 -61.34 31.22
N ILE A 518 25.90 -60.88 31.44
CA ILE A 518 26.93 -60.72 30.41
C ILE A 518 27.71 -62.03 30.18
N LYS A 519 27.78 -62.90 31.20
CA LYS A 519 28.50 -64.17 31.12
C LYS A 519 28.02 -65.03 29.95
N ASP A 520 26.71 -65.18 29.80
CA ASP A 520 26.14 -66.02 28.73
C ASP A 520 26.38 -65.39 27.34
N TYR A 521 26.32 -64.05 27.24
CA TYR A 521 26.69 -63.31 26.02
C TYR A 521 28.15 -63.54 25.63
N LEU A 522 29.09 -63.39 26.57
CA LEU A 522 30.52 -63.56 26.30
C LEU A 522 30.87 -65.00 25.92
N ILE A 523 30.25 -65.99 26.56
CA ILE A 523 30.47 -67.40 26.24
C ILE A 523 30.02 -67.69 24.80
N ASN A 524 28.78 -67.31 24.45
CA ASN A 524 28.24 -67.55 23.10
C ASN A 524 29.07 -66.84 22.02
N LYS A 525 29.57 -65.63 22.31
CA LYS A 525 30.38 -64.86 21.37
C LYS A 525 31.77 -65.47 21.15
N LEU A 526 32.45 -65.85 22.23
CA LEU A 526 33.76 -66.51 22.17
C LEU A 526 33.69 -67.86 21.43
N GLU A 527 32.61 -68.62 21.65
CA GLU A 527 32.38 -69.87 20.92
C GLU A 527 32.20 -69.65 19.41
N ARG A 528 31.42 -68.63 19.00
CA ARG A 528 31.27 -68.26 17.59
C ARG A 528 32.58 -67.81 16.94
N GLU A 529 33.35 -66.97 17.61
CA GLU A 529 34.65 -66.51 17.09
C GLU A 529 35.64 -67.68 16.96
N THR A 530 35.65 -68.61 17.92
CA THR A 530 36.48 -69.82 17.85
C THR A 530 36.09 -70.69 16.64
N GLN A 531 34.79 -70.89 16.40
CA GLN A 531 34.31 -71.63 15.23
C GLN A 531 34.70 -70.96 13.90
N GLN A 532 34.61 -69.63 13.80
CA GLN A 532 35.05 -68.90 12.61
C GLN A 532 36.55 -69.06 12.36
N ILE A 533 37.37 -68.98 13.42
CA ILE A 533 38.82 -69.21 13.32
C ILE A 533 39.11 -70.62 12.79
N GLU A 534 38.42 -71.65 13.30
CA GLU A 534 38.60 -73.04 12.83
C GLU A 534 38.21 -73.23 11.35
N GLU A 535 37.14 -72.58 10.89
CA GLU A 535 36.73 -72.61 9.49
C GLU A 535 37.73 -71.90 8.58
N ASP A 536 38.21 -70.74 8.99
CA ASP A 536 39.18 -69.97 8.21
C ASP A 536 40.54 -70.67 8.16
N GLU A 537 40.99 -71.29 9.25
CA GLU A 537 42.17 -72.16 9.23
C GLU A 537 42.01 -73.33 8.24
N ARG A 538 40.81 -73.92 8.18
CA ARG A 538 40.52 -75.00 7.23
C ARG A 538 40.63 -74.52 5.78
N LYS A 539 40.05 -73.35 5.47
CA LYS A 539 40.17 -72.74 4.12
C LYS A 539 41.61 -72.40 3.79
N ILE A 540 42.37 -71.84 4.75
CA ILE A 540 43.80 -71.54 4.57
C ILE A 540 44.60 -72.81 4.25
N ARG A 541 44.32 -73.93 4.92
CA ARG A 541 44.94 -75.23 4.62
C ARG A 541 44.63 -75.67 3.20
N GLN A 542 43.35 -75.65 2.81
CA GLN A 542 42.92 -76.02 1.45
C GLN A 542 43.60 -75.16 0.37
N TYR A 543 43.58 -73.83 0.52
CA TYR A 543 44.21 -72.94 -0.46
C TYR A 543 45.73 -73.11 -0.54
N ARG A 544 46.40 -73.46 0.56
CA ARG A 544 47.84 -73.76 0.54
C ARG A 544 48.15 -75.03 -0.25
N GLU A 545 47.33 -76.07 -0.09
CA GLU A 545 47.46 -77.31 -0.85
C GLU A 545 47.22 -77.08 -2.35
N GLU A 546 46.16 -76.36 -2.72
CA GLU A 546 45.87 -75.99 -4.11
C GLU A 546 46.99 -75.14 -4.72
N THR A 547 47.54 -74.17 -3.96
CA THR A 547 48.65 -73.33 -4.43
C THR A 547 49.93 -74.16 -4.64
N ALA A 548 50.21 -75.12 -3.77
CA ALA A 548 51.35 -76.01 -3.92
C ALA A 548 51.20 -76.90 -5.16
N HIS A 549 49.99 -77.43 -5.38
CA HIS A 549 49.67 -78.22 -6.57
C HIS A 549 49.86 -77.40 -7.86
N LEU A 550 49.28 -76.20 -7.94
CA LEU A 550 49.43 -75.31 -9.10
C LEU A 550 50.89 -74.93 -9.37
N ARG A 551 51.69 -74.70 -8.31
CA ARG A 551 53.13 -74.43 -8.48
C ARG A 551 53.89 -75.63 -9.03
N ALA A 552 53.55 -76.84 -8.59
CA ALA A 552 54.13 -78.06 -9.14
C ALA A 552 53.76 -78.23 -10.63
N GLU A 553 52.51 -77.97 -11.00
CA GLU A 553 52.05 -78.01 -12.39
C GLU A 553 52.77 -76.97 -13.26
N ILE A 554 52.94 -75.72 -12.77
CA ILE A 554 53.72 -74.69 -13.48
C ILE A 554 55.17 -75.14 -13.67
N GLN A 555 55.77 -75.79 -12.66
CA GLN A 555 57.15 -76.26 -12.75
C GLN A 555 57.30 -77.38 -13.78
N GLU A 556 56.34 -78.32 -13.84
CA GLU A 556 56.27 -79.37 -14.86
C GLU A 556 56.12 -78.78 -16.27
N LEU A 557 55.24 -77.78 -16.44
CA LEU A 557 55.05 -77.09 -17.72
C LEU A 557 56.30 -76.33 -18.20
N LYS A 558 57.20 -75.91 -17.29
CA LYS A 558 58.45 -75.20 -17.64
C LYS A 558 59.60 -76.13 -18.01
N THR A 559 59.69 -77.33 -17.41
CA THR A 559 60.85 -78.21 -17.55
C THR A 559 60.63 -79.36 -18.53
N CYS A 560 59.38 -79.74 -18.80
CA CYS A 560 59.05 -80.84 -19.70
C CYS A 560 58.56 -80.34 -21.07
N ALA A 561 59.08 -80.92 -22.15
CA ALA A 561 58.60 -80.65 -23.50
C ALA A 561 57.19 -81.24 -23.69
N LYS A 562 56.19 -80.38 -23.92
CA LYS A 562 54.80 -80.79 -24.13
C LYS A 562 54.54 -80.99 -25.63
N ILE A 563 54.12 -82.20 -26.02
CA ILE A 563 53.82 -82.52 -27.43
C ILE A 563 52.40 -82.03 -27.74
N PHE A 564 52.27 -81.09 -28.68
CA PHE A 564 50.98 -80.62 -29.16
C PHE A 564 50.49 -81.52 -30.31
N GLN A 565 49.55 -82.42 -30.03
CA GLN A 565 48.98 -83.34 -31.05
C GLN A 565 47.64 -82.87 -31.63
N LYS A 566 47.20 -81.65 -31.30
CA LYS A 566 45.90 -81.14 -31.79
C LYS A 566 46.03 -80.74 -33.26
N THR A 567 45.26 -81.43 -34.11
CA THR A 567 45.19 -81.19 -35.56
C THR A 567 44.10 -80.19 -35.97
N LYS A 568 43.32 -79.69 -34.99
CA LYS A 568 42.22 -78.74 -35.20
C LYS A 568 42.41 -77.47 -34.37
N CYS A 569 42.04 -76.34 -34.95
CA CYS A 569 42.07 -75.04 -34.27
C CYS A 569 40.95 -74.97 -33.22
N SER A 570 41.26 -74.52 -31.99
CA SER A 570 40.27 -74.47 -30.90
C SER A 570 39.18 -73.39 -31.08
N MET A 571 39.36 -72.43 -31.99
CA MET A 571 38.34 -71.42 -32.32
C MET A 571 37.41 -71.82 -33.46
N CYS A 572 37.96 -72.31 -34.57
CA CYS A 572 37.17 -72.60 -35.78
C CYS A 572 36.92 -74.09 -36.01
N ASN A 573 37.54 -74.98 -35.21
CA ASN A 573 37.46 -76.44 -35.31
C ASN A 573 37.89 -77.05 -36.66
N SER A 574 38.38 -76.23 -37.59
CA SER A 574 38.98 -76.62 -38.87
C SER A 574 40.39 -77.17 -38.69
N PRO A 575 40.90 -78.00 -39.64
CA PRO A 575 42.28 -78.47 -39.62
C PRO A 575 43.25 -77.28 -39.55
N LEU A 576 44.28 -77.41 -38.70
CA LEU A 576 45.32 -76.39 -38.53
C LEU A 576 46.14 -76.26 -39.82
N GLU A 577 46.16 -75.06 -40.39
CA GLU A 577 47.01 -74.68 -41.53
C GLU A 577 48.20 -73.88 -41.01
N LEU A 578 49.39 -74.12 -41.58
CA LEU A 578 50.61 -73.40 -41.22
C LEU A 578 50.59 -71.98 -41.80
N PRO A 579 50.99 -70.94 -41.05
CA PRO A 579 51.58 -70.99 -39.70
C PRO A 579 50.54 -70.96 -38.54
N SER A 580 50.82 -71.69 -37.46
CA SER A 580 49.92 -71.84 -36.29
C SER A 580 50.61 -71.53 -34.95
N VAL A 581 49.84 -71.01 -33.99
CA VAL A 581 50.31 -70.66 -32.64
C VAL A 581 49.77 -71.66 -31.62
N HIS A 582 50.66 -72.26 -30.83
CA HIS A 582 50.34 -73.21 -29.77
C HIS A 582 50.63 -72.59 -28.39
N PHE A 583 49.66 -72.64 -27.49
CA PHE A 583 49.82 -72.21 -26.10
C PHE A 583 50.09 -73.40 -25.19
N LEU A 584 50.94 -73.23 -24.17
CA LEU A 584 51.30 -74.27 -23.18
C LEU A 584 50.09 -74.82 -22.39
N CYS A 585 48.98 -74.08 -22.36
CA CYS A 585 47.67 -74.53 -21.90
C CYS A 585 47.01 -75.60 -22.82
N GLY A 586 47.66 -75.99 -23.92
CA GLY A 586 47.21 -77.05 -24.83
C GLY A 586 46.22 -76.58 -25.89
N HIS A 587 46.01 -75.27 -26.06
CA HIS A 587 45.17 -74.70 -27.12
C HIS A 587 46.01 -74.28 -28.33
N SER A 588 45.45 -74.43 -29.53
CA SER A 588 46.16 -74.19 -30.79
C SER A 588 45.26 -73.41 -31.75
N PHE A 589 45.82 -72.39 -32.41
CA PHE A 589 45.07 -71.45 -33.26
C PHE A 589 45.81 -71.11 -34.56
N HIS A 590 45.08 -70.75 -35.62
CA HIS A 590 45.66 -70.26 -36.88
C HIS A 590 46.22 -68.84 -36.73
N GLN A 591 47.38 -68.55 -37.33
CA GLN A 591 47.97 -67.20 -37.28
C GLN A 591 47.11 -66.13 -37.98
N HIS A 592 46.35 -66.50 -39.03
CA HIS A 592 45.46 -65.56 -39.74
C HIS A 592 44.27 -65.10 -38.90
N ILE A 593 43.71 -65.97 -38.05
CA ILE A 593 42.64 -65.59 -37.10
C ILE A 593 43.19 -64.62 -36.05
N TRP A 594 44.48 -64.73 -35.73
CA TRP A 594 45.18 -63.82 -34.84
C TRP A 594 45.32 -62.41 -35.44
N HIS A 595 45.60 -62.30 -36.74
CA HIS A 595 45.80 -61.00 -37.43
C HIS A 595 44.48 -60.31 -37.83
N PHE A 596 43.43 -61.06 -38.19
CA PHE A 596 42.14 -60.46 -38.59
C PHE A 596 41.38 -59.79 -37.42
N LYS A 597 41.73 -60.11 -36.17
CA LYS A 597 41.16 -59.47 -34.97
C LYS A 597 41.96 -58.27 -34.45
N SER A 598 43.23 -58.08 -34.83
CA SER A 598 43.97 -56.85 -34.48
C SER A 598 43.56 -55.66 -35.36
N VAL A 599 43.14 -55.90 -36.61
CA VAL A 599 42.66 -54.85 -37.53
C VAL A 599 41.22 -54.40 -37.20
N ALA A 600 40.43 -55.24 -36.54
CA ALA A 600 39.06 -54.93 -36.11
C ALA A 600 38.97 -54.01 -34.88
N GLU A 601 40.09 -53.64 -34.24
CA GLU A 601 40.13 -52.62 -33.19
C GLU A 601 39.87 -51.19 -33.72
N GLY A 602 39.87 -50.99 -35.05
CA GLY A 602 39.71 -49.68 -35.69
C GLY A 602 38.29 -49.24 -36.08
N GLN A 603 37.28 -50.13 -36.05
CA GLN A 603 35.91 -49.77 -36.44
C GLN A 603 34.87 -50.33 -35.45
N LYS A 604 34.33 -49.45 -34.61
CA LYS A 604 33.14 -49.70 -33.80
C LYS A 604 31.95 -50.03 -34.71
N SER A 605 31.49 -51.28 -34.71
CA SER A 605 30.12 -51.60 -35.11
C SER A 605 29.59 -52.79 -34.31
N ASP A 606 28.37 -52.61 -33.83
CA ASP A 606 27.66 -53.42 -32.85
C ASP A 606 27.27 -54.80 -33.39
N THR A 607 27.80 -55.87 -32.79
CA THR A 607 27.11 -57.17 -32.76
C THR A 607 27.40 -57.92 -31.44
N PRO A 608 26.37 -58.27 -30.63
CA PRO A 608 26.54 -58.82 -29.27
C PRO A 608 26.89 -60.31 -29.22
N LEU A 609 27.01 -61.01 -30.36
CA LEU A 609 27.40 -62.42 -30.42
C LEU A 609 28.92 -62.67 -30.39
N LEU A 610 29.75 -61.61 -30.41
CA LEU A 610 31.21 -61.71 -30.40
C LEU A 610 31.87 -61.46 -29.02
N HIS A 611 31.10 -61.00 -28.03
CA HIS A 611 31.65 -60.61 -26.71
C HIS A 611 31.99 -61.81 -25.81
N GLY A 612 31.23 -62.91 -25.89
CA GLY A 612 31.49 -64.14 -25.12
C GLY A 612 32.74 -64.90 -25.57
N LEU A 613 33.15 -64.73 -26.83
CA LEU A 613 34.38 -65.31 -27.40
C LEU A 613 35.62 -64.42 -27.17
N PHE A 614 35.43 -63.16 -26.78
CA PHE A 614 36.50 -62.20 -26.48
C PHE A 614 37.10 -62.43 -25.09
N SER A 615 36.27 -62.76 -24.09
CA SER A 615 36.71 -63.05 -22.72
C SER A 615 37.64 -64.27 -22.65
N TYR A 616 37.33 -65.34 -23.37
CA TYR A 616 38.08 -66.60 -23.29
C TYR A 616 39.50 -66.49 -23.87
N ILE A 617 39.66 -65.72 -24.97
CA ILE A 617 40.97 -65.47 -25.58
C ILE A 617 41.77 -64.46 -24.74
N LEU A 618 41.14 -63.39 -24.22
CA LEU A 618 41.83 -62.39 -23.41
C LEU A 618 42.34 -62.98 -22.08
N PHE A 619 41.60 -63.91 -21.48
CA PHE A 619 42.02 -64.59 -20.25
C PHE A 619 43.21 -65.53 -20.51
N CYS A 620 43.22 -66.28 -21.61
CA CYS A 620 44.38 -67.08 -22.01
C CYS A 620 45.60 -66.22 -22.40
N ILE A 621 45.40 -65.00 -22.91
CA ILE A 621 46.49 -64.08 -23.26
C ILE A 621 47.10 -63.46 -21.99
N LEU A 622 46.29 -62.94 -21.07
CA LEU A 622 46.80 -62.25 -19.87
C LEU A 622 47.66 -63.16 -18.96
N ASP A 623 47.34 -64.46 -18.87
CA ASP A 623 48.14 -65.41 -18.08
C ASP A 623 49.36 -66.00 -18.82
N CYS A 624 49.48 -65.83 -20.14
CA CYS A 624 50.59 -66.37 -20.96
C CYS A 624 51.53 -65.31 -21.55
N VAL A 625 51.36 -64.02 -21.23
CA VAL A 625 52.16 -62.91 -21.82
C VAL A 625 53.66 -62.95 -21.47
N ASN A 626 54.13 -63.87 -20.61
CA ASN A 626 55.55 -63.92 -20.22
C ASN A 626 56.33 -65.22 -20.51
N SER A 627 55.92 -66.07 -21.45
CA SER A 627 56.79 -67.17 -21.90
C SER A 627 56.60 -67.61 -23.35
N SER A 628 57.67 -67.40 -24.13
CA SER A 628 58.17 -68.29 -25.18
C SER A 628 57.16 -68.74 -26.24
N TYR A 629 56.93 -67.89 -27.23
CA TYR A 629 56.30 -68.31 -28.48
C TYR A 629 57.27 -69.19 -29.27
N VAL A 630 56.80 -70.34 -29.74
CA VAL A 630 57.50 -71.13 -30.76
C VAL A 630 56.73 -70.94 -32.06
N TYR A 631 57.31 -70.19 -32.99
CA TYR A 631 56.84 -70.16 -34.39
C TYR A 631 57.30 -71.46 -35.06
N VAL A 632 56.37 -72.18 -35.69
CA VAL A 632 56.66 -73.35 -36.53
C VAL A 632 56.16 -73.06 -37.93
#